data_AF-E2BUE3-F1
#
_entry.id   AF-E2BUE3-F1
#
_cell.length_a   1.000
_cell.length_b   1.000
_cell.length_c   1.000
_cell.angle_alpha   90.00
_cell.angle_beta   90.00
_cell.angle_gamma   90.00
#
_symmetry.space_group_name_H-M   'P 1'
#
loop_
_entity.id
_entity.type
_entity.pdbx_description
1 polymer ?
#
loop_
_entity_poly.entity_id
_entity_poly.type
_entity_poly.pdbx_seq_one_letter_code
_entity_poly.pdbx_strand_id
1 'polypeptide(L)'
;MLHLRKYVLTVLRSDIRSRVICSLHSTSSLAREGGYVLRSLHHCYISPTISPTRPNYRACGVRTFSITTSQSSVDDVNQKLTSFCNDVEQGQIWSADRLEEVIQLCNESKYQLQPSTGVLLLKCCGSSLSTLKPNDRQGLLDRVWQLAKRNDSALTLEHYNTLLNMYAENSSSVDPNKFLSKMSVKPDDDTYRLLLNTAIKTGNITHLRNIVSMIKARNILLDENTYCTLMQTYLAQGNITEALNVITSAQNANLPVNRLYTELACGYAAQGDILNLVKILNDEVQDPSTFLQIIKSLSVSGNGRHIPVIMNFLTSSVTIVMSEINSTINELVRANQFMDAYAIVNCIALNKESAKHAKSIVNNFLNQLIITNATNETIMKFANNFVESEYEPMALANIAETSLKLGREKLSLAIFNAMRKRNIEIRPHYYWPLLVNAQRNEGEAKIYSLIDSMKTMNVDFDFETLVHYIFPYLNTANPIITLQKLKMIDIQSYFLNTPMIYFLLQNNRLEDVICLYDYMHMKLNYRILLPALIEVYLATRNIKDCARVLTAHEEGHNCVSLFLFKLLRQNSSKLSMEEFHLLLKTFYNIGVKLTTQDADILKNRINNANITSNLNMKLANMIDKMTDRNLQFPIITIIPHPRFMSINELTCHLVELKSEGLGTKNILRRLFDIYYLQNNLEKAEEIKKEYDKNQYVWSSGMKIQLFEIYVKHNKLKEAEMLLLDMRNVSSTFLVDSKKILLFAIALVKADKVKTAFDIIENFPNVNNKKNMSRSCAKLLNALAEREYHENTKRMLHLLLNKRYCDMTVEVLRPLIAIPLKQNNIPLAVDTLANCMRLYQKLPLVLEVFTALLRERDGSRLENVNKYIEEVYNMMANTYSVEAANTALVIALANLEKMEELQSILQQQRIIMNNLMHYFNFAQKSNNVKSLLMILKATQDSNNVNQIFLCDTLLAYYSKYIPYIYIYTHTHTHVVKYIHTTYKIHRYLILLTFYTNR
;
A
#
# COMPACT_ATOMS: atom_id res chain seq x y z
N MET A 1 6.56 9.15 -15.74
CA MET A 1 7.99 9.52 -15.55
C MET A 1 8.74 8.62 -14.55
N LEU A 2 8.55 8.74 -13.22
CA LEU A 2 9.26 7.87 -12.23
C LEU A 2 8.87 6.38 -12.31
N HIS A 3 7.67 6.08 -12.80
CA HIS A 3 7.12 4.72 -12.85
C HIS A 3 7.74 3.84 -13.95
N LEU A 4 7.99 4.36 -15.16
CA LEU A 4 8.65 3.62 -16.23
C LEU A 4 10.11 3.29 -15.86
N ARG A 5 10.85 4.24 -15.28
CA ARG A 5 12.21 3.99 -14.80
C ARG A 5 12.24 2.92 -13.69
N LYS A 6 11.29 2.95 -12.75
CA LYS A 6 11.13 1.89 -11.72
C LYS A 6 10.78 0.54 -12.35
N TYR A 7 9.88 0.51 -13.34
CA TYR A 7 9.49 -0.71 -14.05
C TYR A 7 10.68 -1.33 -14.80
N VAL A 8 11.43 -0.52 -15.54
CA VAL A 8 12.65 -0.95 -16.23
C VAL A 8 13.68 -1.47 -15.22
N LEU A 9 13.88 -0.79 -14.09
CA LEU A 9 14.73 -1.29 -13.01
C LEU A 9 14.23 -2.60 -12.41
N THR A 10 12.92 -2.84 -12.30
CA THR A 10 12.38 -4.14 -11.84
C THR A 10 12.62 -5.26 -12.85
N VAL A 11 12.47 -4.97 -14.15
CA VAL A 11 12.74 -5.91 -15.26
C VAL A 11 14.24 -6.25 -15.32
N LEU A 12 15.13 -5.28 -15.06
CA LEU A 12 16.57 -5.51 -14.98
C LEU A 12 16.98 -6.23 -13.67
N ARG A 13 16.30 -5.98 -12.54
CA ARG A 13 16.61 -6.62 -11.24
C ARG A 13 16.21 -8.09 -11.18
N SER A 14 15.19 -8.53 -11.93
CA SER A 14 14.91 -9.97 -12.07
C SER A 14 16.08 -10.75 -12.67
N ASP A 15 16.93 -10.11 -13.48
CA ASP A 15 18.11 -10.75 -14.09
C ASP A 15 19.35 -10.81 -13.18
N ILE A 16 19.44 -9.98 -12.13
CA ILE A 16 20.55 -10.09 -11.16
C ILE A 16 20.46 -11.42 -10.39
N ARG A 17 19.25 -11.99 -10.26
CA ARG A 17 19.06 -13.31 -9.64
C ARG A 17 19.39 -14.48 -10.58
N SER A 18 19.48 -14.28 -11.90
CA SER A 18 19.85 -15.35 -12.85
C SER A 18 21.34 -15.36 -13.20
N ARG A 19 22.09 -14.27 -12.98
CA ARG A 19 23.53 -14.16 -13.30
C ARG A 19 24.50 -14.71 -12.23
N VAL A 20 24.02 -15.23 -11.10
CA VAL A 20 24.89 -15.80 -10.04
C VAL A 20 25.20 -17.29 -10.26
N ILE A 21 24.63 -17.95 -11.27
CA ILE A 21 24.92 -19.35 -11.60
C ILE A 21 25.35 -19.45 -13.07
N CYS A 22 26.53 -18.93 -13.41
CA CYS A 22 27.27 -19.29 -14.64
C CYS A 22 28.68 -18.69 -14.62
N SER A 23 29.54 -19.18 -13.73
CA SER A 23 30.99 -19.16 -13.92
C SER A 23 31.64 -20.14 -12.97
N LEU A 24 31.80 -21.41 -13.38
CA LEU A 24 32.85 -22.32 -12.91
C LEU A 24 32.90 -23.52 -13.89
N HIS A 25 33.91 -23.47 -14.75
CA HIS A 25 34.61 -24.50 -15.53
C HIS A 25 33.88 -25.65 -16.27
N SER A 26 34.23 -25.68 -17.57
CA SER A 26 34.15 -26.78 -18.53
C SER A 26 34.78 -28.09 -18.09
N THR A 27 34.17 -29.23 -18.42
CA THR A 27 34.84 -30.38 -19.07
C THR A 27 33.81 -31.35 -19.68
N SER A 28 34.04 -31.67 -20.96
CA SER A 28 33.77 -32.92 -21.70
C SER A 28 32.36 -33.54 -21.78
N SER A 29 31.90 -33.59 -23.04
CA SER A 29 31.48 -34.79 -23.81
C SER A 29 29.99 -35.08 -24.01
N LEU A 30 29.70 -35.24 -25.32
CA LEU A 30 28.70 -36.08 -25.98
C LEU A 30 27.26 -35.58 -26.17
N ALA A 31 26.86 -35.74 -27.43
CA ALA A 31 25.63 -35.31 -28.08
C ALA A 31 24.46 -36.30 -27.89
N ARG A 32 23.22 -35.79 -27.98
CA ARG A 32 22.20 -36.16 -28.99
C ARG A 32 20.81 -35.58 -28.65
N GLU A 33 20.27 -34.86 -29.64
CA GLU A 33 18.89 -34.80 -30.16
C GLU A 33 17.65 -34.89 -29.22
N GLY A 34 16.75 -33.90 -29.39
CA GLY A 34 15.32 -34.18 -29.59
C GLY A 34 14.29 -33.55 -28.60
N GLY A 35 13.45 -32.63 -29.11
CA GLY A 35 12.00 -32.67 -28.84
C GLY A 35 11.38 -31.79 -27.72
N TYR A 36 10.87 -30.62 -28.12
CA TYR A 36 9.63 -29.91 -27.74
C TYR A 36 8.92 -30.00 -26.35
N VAL A 37 8.36 -28.81 -26.02
CA VAL A 37 7.24 -28.46 -25.09
C VAL A 37 7.59 -28.25 -23.61
N LEU A 38 7.60 -26.98 -23.17
CA LEU A 38 7.48 -26.64 -21.76
C LEU A 38 6.42 -25.55 -21.53
N ARG A 39 5.30 -26.00 -20.95
CA ARG A 39 4.24 -25.20 -20.33
C ARG A 39 4.76 -24.51 -19.07
N SER A 40 4.32 -23.27 -18.93
CA SER A 40 4.33 -22.41 -17.75
C SER A 40 3.98 -23.09 -16.43
N LEU A 41 4.83 -22.92 -15.40
CA LEU A 41 4.44 -23.02 -13.99
C LEU A 41 5.16 -21.93 -13.17
N HIS A 42 4.34 -21.08 -12.54
CA HIS A 42 4.72 -20.17 -11.46
C HIS A 42 5.08 -20.97 -10.21
N HIS A 43 6.24 -20.67 -9.60
CA HIS A 43 6.53 -21.07 -8.22
C HIS A 43 6.56 -19.84 -7.31
N CYS A 44 5.54 -19.75 -6.44
CA CYS A 44 5.58 -19.00 -5.19
C CYS A 44 6.46 -19.78 -4.19
N TYR A 45 7.46 -19.12 -3.62
CA TYR A 45 8.20 -19.61 -2.45
C TYR A 45 7.49 -19.14 -1.18
N ILE A 46 6.89 -20.09 -0.47
CA ILE A 46 6.70 -20.05 0.98
C ILE A 46 7.69 -21.06 1.55
N SER A 47 8.55 -20.62 2.47
CA SER A 47 9.46 -21.46 3.25
C SER A 47 8.86 -21.83 4.61
N PRO A 48 9.35 -22.90 5.27
CA PRO A 48 8.50 -23.88 5.99
C PRO A 48 8.82 -24.05 7.49
N THR A 49 7.91 -24.70 8.21
CA THR A 49 8.10 -25.63 9.37
C THR A 49 6.70 -26.30 9.59
N ILE A 50 6.43 -27.59 9.86
CA ILE A 50 7.04 -28.67 10.66
C ILE A 50 6.60 -30.05 10.07
N SER A 51 7.46 -31.06 10.30
CA SER A 51 7.42 -32.53 10.07
C SER A 51 6.22 -33.29 10.70
N PRO A 52 5.91 -34.60 10.45
CA PRO A 52 6.85 -35.73 10.65
C PRO A 52 6.73 -37.01 9.77
N THR A 53 7.87 -37.72 9.71
CA THR A 53 8.10 -39.19 9.70
C THR A 53 7.41 -40.16 8.70
N ARG A 54 8.29 -40.83 7.94
CA ARG A 54 8.23 -42.04 7.08
C ARG A 54 7.74 -43.35 7.79
N PRO A 55 7.47 -44.51 7.11
CA PRO A 55 8.13 -45.00 5.88
C PRO A 55 7.32 -45.71 4.77
N ASN A 56 8.04 -45.90 3.67
CA ASN A 56 7.69 -46.48 2.36
C ASN A 56 7.29 -47.96 2.40
N TYR A 57 6.45 -48.39 1.44
CA TYR A 57 6.74 -49.48 0.49
C TYR A 57 5.73 -49.45 -0.68
N ARG A 58 6.23 -49.23 -1.92
CA ARG A 58 5.55 -49.58 -3.16
C ARG A 58 6.30 -50.78 -3.75
N ALA A 59 5.61 -51.88 -3.96
CA ALA A 59 6.05 -52.95 -4.85
C ALA A 59 4.90 -53.22 -5.84
N CYS A 60 5.18 -52.99 -7.13
CA CYS A 60 4.38 -53.52 -8.22
C CYS A 60 4.71 -55.02 -8.37
N GLY A 61 3.68 -55.86 -8.46
CA GLY A 61 3.79 -57.28 -8.76
C GLY A 61 2.54 -57.72 -9.50
N VAL A 62 2.75 -58.31 -10.65
CA VAL A 62 1.80 -58.59 -11.73
C VAL A 62 0.77 -59.67 -11.36
N ARG A 63 -0.42 -59.54 -11.95
CA ARG A 63 -1.55 -60.49 -11.94
C ARG A 63 -1.13 -61.91 -12.29
N THR A 64 -1.62 -62.88 -11.52
CA THR A 64 -1.92 -64.24 -12.01
C THR A 64 -3.43 -64.40 -12.09
N PHE A 65 -3.93 -64.72 -13.28
CA PHE A 65 -5.29 -65.15 -13.52
C PHE A 65 -5.54 -66.50 -12.84
N SER A 66 -6.64 -66.62 -12.10
CA SER A 66 -7.35 -67.87 -11.92
C SER A 66 -8.84 -67.60 -11.82
N ILE A 67 -9.57 -68.24 -12.72
CA ILE A 67 -11.03 -68.25 -12.86
C ILE A 67 -11.63 -68.97 -11.66
N THR A 68 -12.45 -68.29 -10.88
CA THR A 68 -13.54 -68.90 -10.12
C THR A 68 -14.71 -67.94 -10.09
N THR A 69 -15.79 -68.33 -10.76
CA THR A 69 -17.14 -67.82 -10.57
C THR A 69 -17.50 -67.79 -9.09
N SER A 70 -17.67 -66.60 -8.50
CA SER A 70 -18.37 -66.43 -7.24
C SER A 70 -19.79 -65.99 -7.55
N GLN A 71 -20.75 -66.83 -7.22
CA GLN A 71 -22.15 -66.45 -7.14
C GLN A 71 -22.27 -65.20 -6.26
N SER A 72 -22.83 -64.12 -6.79
CA SER A 72 -23.08 -62.89 -6.05
C SER A 72 -24.10 -63.17 -4.96
N SER A 73 -23.62 -63.32 -3.73
CA SER A 73 -24.51 -63.32 -2.57
C SER A 73 -25.12 -61.92 -2.43
N VAL A 74 -26.38 -61.87 -1.97
CA VAL A 74 -27.08 -60.62 -1.65
C VAL A 74 -26.27 -59.74 -0.67
N ASP A 75 -25.40 -60.36 0.12
CA ASP A 75 -24.51 -59.69 1.08
C ASP A 75 -23.42 -58.83 0.42
N ASP A 76 -22.90 -59.25 -0.74
CA ASP A 76 -21.86 -58.51 -1.48
C ASP A 76 -22.42 -57.22 -2.10
N VAL A 77 -23.69 -57.26 -2.54
CA VAL A 77 -24.45 -56.09 -3.00
C VAL A 77 -24.71 -55.14 -1.83
N ASN A 78 -25.19 -55.66 -0.70
CA ASN A 78 -25.46 -54.86 0.50
C ASN A 78 -24.20 -54.12 0.98
N GLN A 79 -23.03 -54.78 0.99
CA GLN A 79 -21.77 -54.22 1.47
C GLN A 79 -21.24 -53.10 0.55
N LYS A 80 -21.26 -53.31 -0.77
CA LYS A 80 -20.85 -52.27 -1.74
C LYS A 80 -21.80 -51.08 -1.74
N LEU A 81 -23.10 -51.32 -1.60
CA LEU A 81 -24.12 -50.29 -1.60
C LEU A 81 -24.06 -49.46 -0.32
N THR A 82 -23.93 -50.08 0.85
CA THR A 82 -23.68 -49.37 2.13
C THR A 82 -22.36 -48.60 2.12
N SER A 83 -21.29 -49.17 1.55
CA SER A 83 -20.03 -48.44 1.37
C SER A 83 -20.21 -47.18 0.52
N PHE A 84 -20.91 -47.29 -0.61
CA PHE A 84 -21.18 -46.13 -1.46
C PHE A 84 -22.05 -45.08 -0.76
N CYS A 85 -23.13 -45.49 -0.08
CA CYS A 85 -23.97 -44.57 0.67
C CYS A 85 -23.23 -43.87 1.82
N ASN A 86 -22.38 -44.59 2.55
CA ASN A 86 -21.54 -44.00 3.60
C ASN A 86 -20.54 -42.97 3.04
N ASP A 87 -19.91 -43.26 1.89
CA ASP A 87 -19.02 -42.33 1.21
C ASP A 87 -19.78 -41.03 0.82
N VAL A 88 -21.03 -41.18 0.37
CA VAL A 88 -21.92 -40.07 0.01
C VAL A 88 -22.31 -39.23 1.22
N GLU A 89 -22.72 -39.86 2.32
CA GLU A 89 -23.10 -39.19 3.56
C GLU A 89 -21.93 -38.45 4.23
N GLN A 90 -20.70 -38.94 4.05
CA GLN A 90 -19.48 -38.26 4.52
C GLN A 90 -18.98 -37.15 3.58
N GLY A 91 -19.69 -36.85 2.49
CA GLY A 91 -19.36 -35.77 1.57
C GLY A 91 -18.09 -36.01 0.75
N GLN A 92 -17.69 -37.26 0.54
CA GLN A 92 -16.55 -37.59 -0.33
C GLN A 92 -16.90 -37.36 -1.81
N ILE A 93 -15.90 -37.19 -2.68
CA ILE A 93 -16.13 -37.06 -4.12
C ILE A 93 -16.26 -38.47 -4.74
N TRP A 94 -17.40 -38.77 -5.37
CA TRP A 94 -17.62 -40.03 -6.11
C TRP A 94 -17.66 -39.79 -7.63
N SER A 95 -17.36 -40.85 -8.40
CA SER A 95 -17.38 -40.82 -9.87
C SER A 95 -18.66 -41.43 -10.43
N ALA A 96 -19.00 -41.04 -11.67
CA ALA A 96 -20.12 -41.64 -12.41
C ALA A 96 -19.93 -43.16 -12.58
N ASP A 97 -18.70 -43.62 -12.83
CA ASP A 97 -18.38 -45.05 -12.99
C ASP A 97 -18.76 -45.88 -11.75
N ARG A 98 -18.55 -45.34 -10.53
CA ARG A 98 -18.95 -46.02 -9.29
C ARG A 98 -20.46 -46.13 -9.14
N LEU A 99 -21.18 -45.07 -9.51
CA LEU A 99 -22.65 -45.09 -9.51
C LEU A 99 -23.18 -46.08 -10.56
N GLU A 100 -22.57 -46.13 -11.74
CA GLU A 100 -22.91 -47.11 -12.77
C GLU A 100 -22.66 -48.55 -12.33
N GLU A 101 -21.55 -48.83 -11.64
CA GLU A 101 -21.27 -50.14 -11.06
C GLU A 101 -22.37 -50.53 -10.06
N VAL A 102 -22.77 -49.62 -9.16
CA VAL A 102 -23.86 -49.86 -8.20
C VAL A 102 -25.20 -50.11 -8.91
N ILE A 103 -25.51 -49.35 -9.97
CA ILE A 103 -26.73 -49.56 -10.77
C ILE A 103 -26.68 -50.93 -11.48
N GLN A 104 -25.53 -51.32 -12.03
CA GLN A 104 -25.37 -52.61 -12.70
C GLN A 104 -25.54 -53.78 -11.74
N LEU A 105 -24.90 -53.72 -10.57
CA LEU A 105 -25.02 -54.73 -9.53
C LEU A 105 -26.46 -54.89 -9.03
N CYS A 106 -27.19 -53.78 -8.82
CA CYS A 106 -28.61 -53.80 -8.47
C CYS A 106 -29.48 -54.43 -9.57
N ASN A 107 -29.09 -54.26 -10.84
CA ASN A 107 -29.81 -54.86 -11.98
C ASN A 107 -29.58 -56.37 -12.08
N GLU A 108 -28.33 -56.82 -11.98
CA GLU A 108 -27.94 -58.23 -12.07
C GLU A 108 -28.53 -59.07 -10.93
N SER A 109 -28.60 -58.52 -9.72
CA SER A 109 -29.13 -59.19 -8.52
C SER A 109 -30.64 -59.06 -8.33
N LYS A 110 -31.36 -58.32 -9.20
CA LYS A 110 -32.78 -57.93 -9.02
C LYS A 110 -33.07 -57.36 -7.62
N TYR A 111 -32.10 -56.64 -7.05
CA TYR A 111 -32.18 -56.11 -5.69
C TYR A 111 -33.31 -55.07 -5.57
N GLN A 112 -34.08 -55.13 -4.48
CA GLN A 112 -35.10 -54.16 -4.15
C GLN A 112 -34.52 -53.09 -3.22
N LEU A 113 -34.41 -51.86 -3.73
CA LEU A 113 -33.87 -50.74 -2.97
C LEU A 113 -34.78 -50.42 -1.78
N GLN A 114 -34.16 -50.19 -0.62
CA GLN A 114 -34.84 -49.57 0.51
C GLN A 114 -35.19 -48.11 0.18
N PRO A 115 -36.31 -47.56 0.70
CA PRO A 115 -36.75 -46.20 0.39
C PRO A 115 -35.70 -45.12 0.63
N SER A 116 -35.00 -45.16 1.77
CA SER A 116 -33.95 -44.18 2.11
C SER A 116 -32.76 -44.24 1.14
N THR A 117 -32.35 -45.44 0.78
CA THR A 117 -31.27 -45.71 -0.18
C THR A 117 -31.64 -45.22 -1.59
N GLY A 118 -32.87 -45.47 -2.02
CA GLY A 118 -33.38 -45.01 -3.32
C GLY A 118 -33.32 -43.49 -3.46
N VAL A 119 -33.77 -42.77 -2.43
CA VAL A 119 -33.68 -41.30 -2.38
C VAL A 119 -32.24 -40.79 -2.47
N LEU A 120 -31.32 -41.40 -1.71
CA LEU A 120 -29.93 -40.97 -1.69
C LEU A 120 -29.24 -41.18 -3.04
N LEU A 121 -29.50 -42.30 -3.72
CA LEU A 121 -29.01 -42.56 -5.07
C LEU A 121 -29.58 -41.57 -6.10
N LEU A 122 -30.85 -41.18 -5.98
CA LEU A 122 -31.43 -40.13 -6.83
C LEU A 122 -30.72 -38.79 -6.63
N LYS A 123 -30.45 -38.38 -5.38
CA LYS A 123 -29.71 -37.14 -5.05
C LYS A 123 -28.29 -37.12 -5.66
N CYS A 124 -27.68 -38.29 -5.90
CA CYS A 124 -26.35 -38.38 -6.52
C CYS A 124 -26.34 -38.02 -8.02
N CYS A 125 -27.49 -37.97 -8.70
CA CYS A 125 -27.59 -37.78 -10.16
C CYS A 125 -27.67 -36.30 -10.60
N GLY A 126 -27.20 -35.37 -9.76
CA GLY A 126 -27.38 -33.92 -9.94
C GLY A 126 -26.14 -33.16 -10.34
N SER A 127 -26.13 -31.88 -9.99
CA SER A 127 -25.01 -30.95 -10.21
C SER A 127 -23.70 -31.39 -9.56
N SER A 128 -23.74 -32.29 -8.57
CA SER A 128 -22.58 -32.98 -7.98
C SER A 128 -21.73 -33.72 -9.03
N LEU A 129 -22.34 -34.17 -10.13
CA LEU A 129 -21.65 -34.75 -11.29
C LEU A 129 -21.35 -33.68 -12.34
N SER A 130 -20.65 -32.63 -11.96
CA SER A 130 -20.31 -31.50 -12.85
C SER A 130 -19.45 -31.89 -14.06
N THR A 131 -18.80 -33.06 -14.03
CA THR A 131 -18.03 -33.62 -15.15
C THR A 131 -18.90 -34.11 -16.30
N LEU A 132 -20.19 -34.41 -16.06
CA LEU A 132 -21.12 -34.96 -17.05
C LEU A 132 -22.07 -33.90 -17.62
N LYS A 133 -22.43 -34.07 -18.90
CA LYS A 133 -23.44 -33.21 -19.55
C LYS A 133 -24.81 -33.46 -18.92
N PRO A 134 -25.72 -32.47 -18.95
CA PRO A 134 -27.06 -32.60 -18.37
C PRO A 134 -27.84 -33.83 -18.89
N ASN A 135 -27.71 -34.17 -20.18
CA ASN A 135 -28.37 -35.34 -20.77
C ASN A 135 -27.84 -36.67 -20.21
N ASP A 136 -26.54 -36.76 -19.94
CA ASP A 136 -25.93 -37.99 -19.41
C ASP A 136 -26.33 -38.19 -17.94
N ARG A 137 -26.38 -37.09 -17.17
CA ARG A 137 -26.90 -37.08 -15.79
C ARG A 137 -28.37 -37.51 -15.73
N GLN A 138 -29.16 -37.05 -16.70
CA GLN A 138 -30.56 -37.46 -16.86
C GLN A 138 -30.68 -38.96 -17.15
N GLY A 139 -29.83 -39.53 -18.01
CA GLY A 139 -29.83 -40.97 -18.30
C GLY A 139 -29.53 -41.83 -17.06
N LEU A 140 -28.62 -41.38 -16.18
CA LEU A 140 -28.36 -42.04 -14.89
C LEU A 140 -29.57 -41.93 -13.95
N LEU A 141 -30.15 -40.74 -13.84
CA LEU A 141 -31.34 -40.48 -13.04
C LEU A 141 -32.50 -41.40 -13.43
N ASP A 142 -32.76 -41.55 -14.74
CA ASP A 142 -33.82 -42.41 -15.26
C ASP A 142 -33.58 -43.88 -14.89
N ARG A 143 -32.33 -44.37 -14.96
CA ARG A 143 -31.97 -45.75 -14.56
C ARG A 143 -32.15 -46.00 -13.07
N VAL A 144 -31.73 -45.06 -12.22
CA VAL A 144 -31.94 -45.13 -10.76
C VAL A 144 -33.43 -45.07 -10.43
N TRP A 145 -34.20 -44.25 -11.13
CA TRP A 145 -35.65 -44.18 -10.97
C TRP A 145 -36.33 -45.51 -11.34
N GLN A 146 -35.92 -46.18 -12.41
CA GLN A 146 -36.43 -47.51 -12.75
C GLN A 146 -36.12 -48.55 -11.67
N LEU A 147 -34.96 -48.47 -11.02
CA LEU A 147 -34.62 -49.34 -9.89
C LEU A 147 -35.52 -49.08 -8.69
N ALA A 148 -35.75 -47.81 -8.33
CA ALA A 148 -36.65 -47.43 -7.24
C ALA A 148 -38.10 -47.90 -7.52
N LYS A 149 -38.55 -47.81 -8.78
CA LYS A 149 -39.89 -48.21 -9.21
C LYS A 149 -40.19 -49.71 -9.09
N ARG A 150 -39.16 -50.57 -9.03
CA ARG A 150 -39.37 -52.01 -8.79
C ARG A 150 -40.10 -52.30 -7.47
N ASN A 151 -40.05 -51.36 -6.53
CA ASN A 151 -40.76 -51.42 -5.27
C ASN A 151 -41.87 -50.34 -5.24
N ASP A 152 -42.81 -50.41 -6.19
CA ASP A 152 -43.86 -49.40 -6.40
C ASP A 152 -44.70 -49.09 -5.14
N SER A 153 -44.87 -50.06 -4.24
CA SER A 153 -45.57 -49.88 -2.94
C SER A 153 -44.78 -49.10 -1.89
N ALA A 154 -43.48 -48.87 -2.10
CA ALA A 154 -42.57 -48.21 -1.16
C ALA A 154 -42.15 -46.80 -1.61
N LEU A 155 -42.63 -46.31 -2.76
CA LEU A 155 -42.36 -44.96 -3.25
C LEU A 155 -43.04 -43.91 -2.35
N THR A 156 -42.22 -43.10 -1.67
CA THR A 156 -42.67 -42.00 -0.82
C THR A 156 -42.73 -40.67 -1.57
N LEU A 157 -43.38 -39.68 -0.98
CA LEU A 157 -43.40 -38.31 -1.51
C LEU A 157 -41.98 -37.73 -1.70
N GLU A 158 -41.04 -38.09 -0.82
CA GLU A 158 -39.63 -37.68 -0.92
C GLU A 158 -38.97 -38.18 -2.22
N HIS A 159 -39.33 -39.36 -2.72
CA HIS A 159 -38.80 -39.87 -4.00
C HIS A 159 -39.23 -38.98 -5.17
N TYR A 160 -40.50 -38.57 -5.21
CA TYR A 160 -41.02 -37.71 -6.28
C TYR A 160 -40.45 -36.29 -6.19
N ASN A 161 -40.36 -35.72 -4.99
CA ASN A 161 -39.81 -34.38 -4.79
C ASN A 161 -38.31 -34.33 -5.12
N THR A 162 -37.55 -35.36 -4.73
CA THR A 162 -36.13 -35.45 -5.09
C THR A 162 -35.94 -35.61 -6.59
N LEU A 163 -36.75 -36.46 -7.25
CA LEU A 163 -36.75 -36.59 -8.70
C LEU A 163 -37.01 -35.24 -9.41
N LEU A 164 -38.00 -34.45 -8.97
CA LEU A 164 -38.25 -33.12 -9.50
C LEU A 164 -37.07 -32.17 -9.31
N ASN A 165 -36.43 -32.19 -8.13
CA ASN A 165 -35.24 -31.39 -7.89
C ASN A 165 -34.10 -31.78 -8.84
N MET A 166 -33.90 -33.09 -9.09
CA MET A 166 -32.88 -33.56 -10.04
C MET A 166 -33.20 -33.14 -11.47
N TYR A 167 -34.47 -33.21 -11.90
CA TYR A 167 -34.89 -32.68 -13.21
C TYR A 167 -34.61 -31.18 -13.34
N ALA A 168 -34.79 -30.40 -12.28
CA ALA A 168 -34.45 -28.98 -12.26
C ALA A 168 -32.93 -28.77 -12.43
N GLU A 169 -32.09 -29.55 -11.73
CA GLU A 169 -30.62 -29.46 -11.82
C GLU A 169 -30.05 -29.95 -13.16
N ASN A 170 -30.75 -30.88 -13.82
CA ASN A 170 -30.40 -31.40 -15.14
C ASN A 170 -31.06 -30.62 -16.28
N SER A 171 -31.80 -29.54 -15.98
CA SER A 171 -32.54 -28.72 -16.98
C SER A 171 -33.48 -29.56 -17.88
N SER A 172 -34.06 -30.62 -17.33
CA SER A 172 -34.97 -31.54 -18.05
C SER A 172 -36.43 -31.07 -17.90
N SER A 173 -37.15 -30.95 -19.03
CA SER A 173 -38.53 -30.48 -19.02
C SER A 173 -39.51 -31.59 -18.67
N VAL A 174 -40.38 -31.31 -17.70
CA VAL A 174 -41.38 -32.26 -17.21
C VAL A 174 -42.77 -31.72 -17.53
N ASP A 175 -43.62 -32.54 -18.13
CA ASP A 175 -45.05 -32.25 -18.29
C ASP A 175 -45.74 -32.37 -16.92
N PRO A 176 -46.23 -31.26 -16.34
CA PRO A 176 -46.74 -31.24 -14.98
C PRO A 176 -47.95 -32.15 -14.80
N ASN A 177 -48.86 -32.19 -15.78
CA ASN A 177 -50.08 -32.98 -15.71
C ASN A 177 -49.75 -34.48 -15.75
N LYS A 178 -48.85 -34.88 -16.65
CA LYS A 178 -48.40 -36.28 -16.74
C LYS A 178 -47.64 -36.70 -15.50
N PHE A 179 -46.79 -35.84 -14.94
CA PHE A 179 -46.04 -36.16 -13.73
C PHE A 179 -46.99 -36.37 -12.54
N LEU A 180 -47.90 -35.42 -12.29
CA LEU A 180 -48.87 -35.52 -11.21
C LEU A 180 -49.81 -36.73 -11.37
N SER A 181 -50.20 -37.10 -12.60
CA SER A 181 -51.03 -38.29 -12.85
C SER A 181 -50.32 -39.62 -12.57
N LYS A 182 -48.98 -39.64 -12.63
CA LYS A 182 -48.16 -40.82 -12.39
C LYS A 182 -47.76 -40.98 -10.93
N MET A 183 -48.01 -39.99 -10.08
CA MET A 183 -47.71 -40.07 -8.66
C MET A 183 -48.68 -41.03 -7.96
N SER A 184 -48.13 -42.02 -7.29
CA SER A 184 -48.88 -42.94 -6.42
C SER A 184 -49.28 -42.31 -5.07
N VAL A 185 -48.72 -41.14 -4.74
CA VAL A 185 -48.91 -40.41 -3.47
C VAL A 185 -49.47 -39.02 -3.77
N LYS A 186 -50.28 -38.47 -2.86
CA LYS A 186 -50.86 -37.12 -3.02
C LYS A 186 -49.73 -36.06 -3.00
N PRO A 187 -49.70 -35.15 -3.99
CA PRO A 187 -48.72 -34.06 -4.04
C PRO A 187 -49.00 -33.02 -2.96
N ASP A 188 -47.93 -32.50 -2.35
CA ASP A 188 -47.94 -31.41 -1.37
C ASP A 188 -47.55 -30.07 -2.02
N ASP A 189 -47.56 -29.00 -1.23
CA ASP A 189 -47.21 -27.65 -1.69
C ASP A 189 -45.77 -27.58 -2.24
N ASP A 190 -44.84 -28.33 -1.65
CA ASP A 190 -43.45 -28.40 -2.10
C ASP A 190 -43.31 -29.11 -3.46
N THR A 191 -44.14 -30.11 -3.74
CA THR A 191 -44.22 -30.74 -5.08
C THR A 191 -44.54 -29.69 -6.14
N TYR A 192 -45.52 -28.82 -5.89
CA TYR A 192 -45.90 -27.75 -6.84
C TYR A 192 -44.82 -26.68 -6.98
N ARG A 193 -44.13 -26.30 -5.89
CA ARG A 193 -42.99 -25.38 -5.94
C ARG A 193 -41.82 -25.95 -6.74
N LEU A 194 -41.51 -27.23 -6.56
CA LEU A 194 -40.47 -27.92 -7.32
C LEU A 194 -40.83 -28.01 -8.81
N LEU A 195 -42.09 -28.35 -9.14
CA LEU A 195 -42.59 -28.29 -10.52
C LEU A 195 -42.41 -26.89 -11.11
N LEU A 196 -42.75 -25.84 -10.36
CA LEU A 196 -42.55 -24.46 -10.82
C LEU A 196 -41.07 -24.16 -11.10
N ASN A 197 -40.17 -24.52 -10.19
CA ASN A 197 -38.73 -24.36 -10.35
C ASN A 197 -38.20 -25.12 -11.58
N THR A 198 -38.66 -26.36 -11.83
CA THR A 198 -38.29 -27.12 -13.04
C THR A 198 -38.75 -26.41 -14.32
N ALA A 199 -39.97 -25.85 -14.34
CA ALA A 199 -40.50 -25.13 -15.49
C ALA A 199 -39.73 -23.81 -15.74
N ILE A 200 -39.35 -23.10 -14.67
CA ILE A 200 -38.51 -21.89 -14.75
C ILE A 200 -37.15 -22.24 -15.35
N LYS A 201 -36.45 -23.26 -14.81
CA LYS A 201 -35.10 -23.65 -15.29
C LYS A 201 -35.08 -24.19 -16.71
N THR A 202 -36.18 -24.77 -17.17
CA THR A 202 -36.30 -25.30 -18.54
C THR A 202 -36.81 -24.26 -19.54
N GLY A 203 -37.33 -23.12 -19.06
CA GLY A 203 -37.87 -22.06 -19.89
C GLY A 203 -39.13 -22.47 -20.69
N ASN A 204 -39.88 -23.48 -20.25
CA ASN A 204 -41.09 -23.91 -20.96
C ASN A 204 -42.34 -23.15 -20.46
N ILE A 205 -42.77 -22.16 -21.24
CA ILE A 205 -43.91 -21.25 -20.92
C ILE A 205 -45.21 -21.99 -20.72
N THR A 206 -45.47 -23.02 -21.54
CA THR A 206 -46.75 -23.73 -21.50
C THR A 206 -46.91 -24.48 -20.18
N HIS A 207 -45.85 -25.17 -19.74
CA HIS A 207 -45.81 -25.85 -18.46
C HIS A 207 -45.81 -24.84 -17.30
N LEU A 208 -45.07 -23.74 -17.44
CA LEU A 208 -45.02 -22.67 -16.45
C LEU A 208 -46.41 -22.10 -16.16
N ARG A 209 -47.17 -21.73 -17.21
CA ARG A 209 -48.54 -21.22 -17.08
C ARG A 209 -49.48 -22.21 -16.41
N ASN A 210 -49.41 -23.49 -16.81
CA ASN A 210 -50.22 -24.55 -16.20
C ASN A 210 -49.93 -24.68 -14.70
N ILE A 211 -48.65 -24.71 -14.30
CA ILE A 211 -48.28 -24.83 -12.88
C ILE A 211 -48.69 -23.58 -12.09
N VAL A 212 -48.49 -22.37 -12.63
CA VAL A 212 -48.94 -21.13 -11.97
C VAL A 212 -50.45 -21.14 -11.75
N SER A 213 -51.25 -21.62 -12.71
CA SER A 213 -52.71 -21.76 -12.50
C SER A 213 -53.05 -22.77 -11.40
N MET A 214 -52.31 -23.88 -11.29
CA MET A 214 -52.51 -24.87 -10.23
C MET A 214 -52.15 -24.33 -8.85
N ILE A 215 -51.05 -23.58 -8.76
CA ILE A 215 -50.59 -22.91 -7.53
C ILE A 215 -51.63 -21.90 -7.06
N LYS A 216 -52.19 -21.10 -7.98
CA LYS A 216 -53.27 -20.15 -7.68
C LYS A 216 -54.55 -20.85 -7.22
N ALA A 217 -54.98 -21.91 -7.92
CA ALA A 217 -56.18 -22.67 -7.55
C ALA A 217 -56.08 -23.33 -6.16
N ARG A 218 -54.86 -23.64 -5.71
CA ARG A 218 -54.56 -24.25 -4.40
C ARG A 218 -54.19 -23.23 -3.31
N ASN A 219 -54.16 -21.93 -3.62
CA ASN A 219 -53.73 -20.87 -2.70
C ASN A 219 -52.32 -21.09 -2.10
N ILE A 220 -51.38 -21.66 -2.88
CA ILE A 220 -50.00 -21.88 -2.43
C ILE A 220 -49.25 -20.54 -2.44
N LEU A 221 -48.71 -20.15 -1.29
CA LEU A 221 -47.93 -18.93 -1.15
C LEU A 221 -46.53 -19.09 -1.79
N LEU A 222 -46.21 -18.16 -2.68
CA LEU A 222 -44.91 -17.99 -3.31
C LEU A 222 -44.12 -16.88 -2.63
N ASP A 223 -42.80 -17.03 -2.58
CA ASP A 223 -41.91 -16.00 -2.03
C ASP A 223 -41.50 -14.97 -3.09
N GLU A 224 -40.91 -13.86 -2.65
CA GLU A 224 -40.46 -12.76 -3.51
C GLU A 224 -39.46 -13.23 -4.58
N ASN A 225 -38.55 -14.16 -4.23
CA ASN A 225 -37.57 -14.71 -5.16
C ASN A 225 -38.24 -15.53 -6.28
N THR A 226 -39.29 -16.28 -5.98
CA THR A 226 -40.06 -17.00 -7.00
C THR A 226 -40.76 -16.03 -7.95
N TYR A 227 -41.34 -14.94 -7.45
CA TYR A 227 -41.92 -13.90 -8.32
C TYR A 227 -40.86 -13.21 -9.21
N CYS A 228 -39.68 -12.91 -8.66
CA CYS A 228 -38.58 -12.33 -9.45
C CYS A 228 -38.09 -13.28 -10.55
N THR A 229 -37.88 -14.55 -10.22
CA THR A 229 -37.44 -15.56 -11.20
C THR A 229 -38.50 -15.79 -12.28
N LEU A 230 -39.79 -15.86 -11.90
CA LEU A 230 -40.90 -15.91 -12.84
C LEU A 230 -40.87 -14.75 -13.83
N MET A 231 -40.70 -13.54 -13.31
CA MET A 231 -40.60 -12.33 -14.11
C MET A 231 -39.44 -12.37 -15.10
N GLN A 232 -38.24 -12.71 -14.62
CA GLN A 232 -37.05 -12.87 -15.47
C GLN A 232 -37.29 -13.88 -16.60
N THR A 233 -37.94 -15.03 -16.33
CA THR A 233 -38.28 -16.00 -17.38
C THR A 233 -39.24 -15.43 -18.43
N TYR A 234 -40.32 -14.76 -18.01
CA TYR A 234 -41.27 -14.17 -18.97
C TYR A 234 -40.61 -13.07 -19.82
N LEU A 235 -39.75 -12.24 -19.22
CA LEU A 235 -39.02 -11.19 -19.92
C LEU A 235 -37.98 -11.75 -20.89
N ALA A 236 -37.24 -12.79 -20.51
CA ALA A 236 -36.28 -13.48 -21.39
C ALA A 236 -36.94 -14.08 -22.64
N GLN A 237 -38.23 -14.41 -22.55
CA GLN A 237 -39.03 -14.93 -23.65
C GLN A 237 -39.81 -13.85 -24.41
N GLY A 238 -39.64 -12.58 -24.05
CA GLY A 238 -40.31 -11.45 -24.70
C GLY A 238 -41.76 -11.20 -24.27
N ASN A 239 -42.29 -11.94 -23.29
CA ASN A 239 -43.69 -11.86 -22.88
C ASN A 239 -43.91 -10.83 -21.74
N ILE A 240 -43.91 -9.54 -22.11
CA ILE A 240 -44.09 -8.43 -21.15
C ILE A 240 -45.47 -8.46 -20.50
N THR A 241 -46.51 -8.85 -21.24
CA THR A 241 -47.89 -8.86 -20.71
C THR A 241 -48.02 -9.76 -19.48
N GLU A 242 -47.39 -10.94 -19.50
CA GLU A 242 -47.37 -11.80 -18.33
C GLU A 242 -46.44 -11.29 -17.24
N ALA A 243 -45.31 -10.66 -17.59
CA ALA A 243 -44.44 -10.02 -16.61
C ALA A 243 -45.17 -8.91 -15.81
N LEU A 244 -46.06 -8.15 -16.45
CA LEU A 244 -46.93 -7.19 -15.75
C LEU A 244 -47.95 -7.88 -14.84
N ASN A 245 -48.53 -9.00 -15.28
CA ASN A 245 -49.43 -9.81 -14.45
C ASN A 245 -48.72 -10.40 -13.21
N VAL A 246 -47.42 -10.64 -13.29
CA VAL A 246 -46.60 -11.08 -12.15
C VAL A 246 -46.50 -9.98 -11.10
N ILE A 247 -46.31 -8.71 -11.49
CA ILE A 247 -46.32 -7.56 -10.56
C ILE A 247 -47.67 -7.44 -9.86
N THR A 248 -48.78 -7.46 -10.60
CA THR A 248 -50.12 -7.34 -10.00
C THR A 248 -50.42 -8.50 -9.06
N SER A 249 -49.98 -9.71 -9.40
CA SER A 249 -50.09 -10.89 -8.54
C SER A 249 -49.27 -10.73 -7.25
N ALA A 250 -48.06 -10.17 -7.32
CA ALA A 250 -47.21 -9.91 -6.15
C ALA A 250 -47.77 -8.79 -5.24
N GLN A 251 -48.35 -7.74 -5.83
CA GLN A 251 -49.04 -6.67 -5.08
C GLN A 251 -50.25 -7.21 -4.32
N ASN A 252 -51.06 -8.05 -4.96
CA ASN A 252 -52.20 -8.71 -4.30
C ASN A 252 -51.76 -9.63 -3.16
N ALA A 253 -50.52 -10.14 -3.20
CA ALA A 253 -49.90 -10.92 -2.14
C ALA A 253 -49.18 -10.07 -1.07
N ASN A 254 -49.27 -8.74 -1.14
CA ASN A 254 -48.59 -7.78 -0.25
C ASN A 254 -47.05 -7.94 -0.19
N LEU A 255 -46.42 -8.34 -1.30
CA LEU A 255 -44.97 -8.47 -1.41
C LEU A 255 -44.32 -7.19 -1.94
N PRO A 256 -43.06 -6.88 -1.56
CA PRO A 256 -42.34 -5.73 -2.09
C PRO A 256 -42.10 -5.90 -3.60
N VAL A 257 -42.41 -4.85 -4.37
CA VAL A 257 -42.38 -4.90 -5.84
C VAL A 257 -41.22 -4.14 -6.48
N ASN A 258 -40.40 -3.44 -5.68
CA ASN A 258 -39.29 -2.62 -6.20
C ASN A 258 -38.35 -3.44 -7.09
N ARG A 259 -37.98 -4.65 -6.64
CA ARG A 259 -37.13 -5.58 -7.39
C ARG A 259 -37.80 -6.13 -8.65
N LEU A 260 -39.13 -6.21 -8.68
CA LEU A 260 -39.87 -6.61 -9.88
C LEU A 260 -39.86 -5.48 -10.92
N TYR A 261 -40.02 -4.23 -10.49
CA TYR A 261 -39.91 -3.07 -11.40
C TYR A 261 -38.51 -2.90 -11.99
N THR A 262 -37.44 -3.20 -11.24
CA THR A 262 -36.07 -3.18 -11.80
C THR A 262 -35.88 -4.23 -12.89
N GLU A 263 -36.38 -5.45 -12.67
CA GLU A 263 -36.36 -6.51 -13.69
C GLU A 263 -37.20 -6.13 -14.91
N LEU A 264 -38.38 -5.51 -14.70
CA LEU A 264 -39.22 -4.99 -15.78
C LEU A 264 -38.47 -3.97 -16.65
N ALA A 265 -37.82 -3.00 -16.00
CA ALA A 265 -37.02 -1.98 -16.67
C ALA A 265 -35.88 -2.62 -17.47
N CYS A 266 -35.19 -3.62 -16.90
CA CYS A 266 -34.19 -4.41 -17.62
C CYS A 266 -34.78 -5.15 -18.82
N GLY A 267 -36.01 -5.65 -18.71
CA GLY A 267 -36.75 -6.29 -19.80
C GLY A 267 -37.10 -5.34 -20.95
N TYR A 268 -37.64 -4.16 -20.64
CA TYR A 268 -37.91 -3.13 -21.66
C TYR A 268 -36.61 -2.65 -22.34
N ALA A 269 -35.53 -2.52 -21.57
CA ALA A 269 -34.19 -2.27 -22.10
C ALA A 269 -33.72 -3.38 -23.07
N ALA A 270 -33.90 -4.65 -22.69
CA ALA A 270 -33.52 -5.77 -23.54
C ALA A 270 -34.28 -5.78 -24.88
N GLN A 271 -35.52 -5.30 -24.90
CA GLN A 271 -36.33 -5.19 -26.10
C GLN A 271 -36.12 -3.88 -26.89
N GLY A 272 -35.41 -2.91 -26.32
CA GLY A 272 -35.19 -1.60 -26.92
C GLY A 272 -36.41 -0.66 -26.84
N ASP A 273 -37.43 -0.98 -26.04
CA ASP A 273 -38.60 -0.14 -25.82
C ASP A 273 -38.29 0.96 -24.81
N ILE A 274 -37.64 2.01 -25.31
CA ILE A 274 -37.19 3.15 -24.51
C ILE A 274 -38.36 3.96 -23.94
N LEU A 275 -39.52 3.97 -24.61
CA LEU A 275 -40.66 4.79 -24.19
C LEU A 275 -41.25 4.26 -22.89
N ASN A 276 -41.52 2.96 -22.82
CA ASN A 276 -42.06 2.35 -21.60
C ASN A 276 -41.00 2.24 -20.50
N LEU A 277 -39.73 2.07 -20.86
CA LEU A 277 -38.61 2.17 -19.91
C LEU A 277 -38.59 3.54 -19.21
N VAL A 278 -38.62 4.64 -19.97
CA VAL A 278 -38.59 6.00 -19.40
C VAL A 278 -39.82 6.29 -18.53
N LYS A 279 -41.01 5.79 -18.90
CA LYS A 279 -42.20 5.90 -18.05
C LYS A 279 -41.97 5.27 -16.67
N ILE A 280 -41.49 4.03 -16.63
CA ILE A 280 -41.22 3.32 -15.36
C ILE A 280 -40.16 4.04 -14.53
N LEU A 281 -39.11 4.58 -15.17
CA LEU A 281 -38.06 5.32 -14.47
C LEU A 281 -38.54 6.66 -13.89
N ASN A 282 -39.62 7.24 -14.42
CA ASN A 282 -40.23 8.46 -13.88
C ASN A 282 -41.27 8.14 -12.79
N ASP A 283 -42.03 7.06 -12.95
CA ASP A 283 -43.13 6.70 -12.06
C ASP A 283 -42.63 6.06 -10.76
N GLU A 284 -41.48 5.36 -10.79
CA GLU A 284 -40.94 4.62 -9.64
C GLU A 284 -39.53 5.11 -9.26
N VAL A 285 -39.26 5.25 -7.95
CA VAL A 285 -37.93 5.65 -7.46
C VAL A 285 -36.96 4.48 -7.59
N GLN A 286 -35.96 4.64 -8.44
CA GLN A 286 -34.95 3.63 -8.71
C GLN A 286 -33.61 3.95 -8.04
N ASP A 287 -32.94 2.93 -7.50
CA ASP A 287 -31.61 3.09 -6.93
C ASP A 287 -30.57 3.37 -8.03
N PRO A 288 -29.55 4.21 -7.79
CA PRO A 288 -28.50 4.50 -8.77
C PRO A 288 -27.82 3.26 -9.39
N SER A 289 -27.72 2.16 -8.64
CA SER A 289 -27.16 0.88 -9.11
C SER A 289 -28.04 0.18 -10.17
N THR A 290 -29.35 0.40 -10.16
CA THR A 290 -30.30 -0.22 -11.09
C THR A 290 -30.14 0.32 -12.51
N PHE A 291 -29.86 1.62 -12.66
CA PHE A 291 -29.58 2.22 -13.98
C PHE A 291 -28.36 1.57 -14.65
N LEU A 292 -27.36 1.16 -13.86
CA LEU A 292 -26.19 0.43 -14.39
C LEU A 292 -26.58 -0.97 -14.86
N GLN A 293 -27.49 -1.66 -14.18
CA GLN A 293 -28.04 -2.94 -14.62
C GLN A 293 -28.85 -2.78 -15.93
N ILE A 294 -29.63 -1.71 -16.06
CA ILE A 294 -30.37 -1.37 -17.28
C ILE A 294 -29.41 -1.10 -18.45
N ILE A 295 -28.34 -0.34 -18.23
CA ILE A 295 -27.28 -0.08 -19.23
C ILE A 295 -26.64 -1.39 -19.70
N LYS A 296 -26.36 -2.32 -18.77
CA LYS A 296 -25.85 -3.66 -19.13
C LYS A 296 -26.86 -4.41 -20.00
N SER A 297 -28.15 -4.40 -19.65
CA SER A 297 -29.20 -5.03 -20.43
C SER A 297 -29.32 -4.44 -21.85
N LEU A 298 -29.27 -3.11 -21.99
CA LEU A 298 -29.24 -2.42 -23.29
C LEU A 298 -28.03 -2.87 -24.13
N SER A 299 -26.86 -2.99 -23.52
CA SER A 299 -25.63 -3.33 -24.23
C SER A 299 -25.62 -4.79 -24.70
N VAL A 300 -26.01 -5.73 -23.83
CA VAL A 300 -26.06 -7.17 -24.16
C VAL A 300 -27.10 -7.46 -25.25
N SER A 301 -28.21 -6.72 -25.27
CA SER A 301 -29.26 -6.86 -26.27
C SER A 301 -29.00 -6.11 -27.59
N GLY A 302 -27.89 -5.38 -27.72
CA GLY A 302 -27.57 -4.59 -28.92
C GLY A 302 -28.35 -3.28 -29.05
N ASN A 303 -29.02 -2.83 -27.99
CA ASN A 303 -29.78 -1.58 -27.89
C ASN A 303 -28.98 -0.42 -27.29
N GLY A 304 -27.65 -0.49 -27.30
CA GLY A 304 -26.73 0.47 -26.69
C GLY A 304 -26.89 1.94 -27.14
N ARG A 305 -27.52 2.19 -28.30
CA ARG A 305 -27.87 3.55 -28.77
C ARG A 305 -28.69 4.37 -27.76
N HIS A 306 -29.41 3.71 -26.84
CA HIS A 306 -30.24 4.36 -25.84
C HIS A 306 -29.53 4.63 -24.50
N ILE A 307 -28.27 4.22 -24.35
CA ILE A 307 -27.46 4.46 -23.14
C ILE A 307 -27.44 5.94 -22.71
N PRO A 308 -27.28 6.93 -23.62
CA PRO A 308 -27.29 8.35 -23.22
C PRO A 308 -28.58 8.78 -22.52
N VAL A 309 -29.73 8.18 -22.87
CA VAL A 309 -31.03 8.48 -22.24
C VAL A 309 -31.01 8.06 -20.78
N ILE A 310 -30.49 6.87 -20.48
CA ILE A 310 -30.38 6.35 -19.11
C ILE A 310 -29.32 7.12 -18.31
N MET A 311 -28.22 7.52 -18.96
CA MET A 311 -27.18 8.33 -18.33
C MET A 311 -27.70 9.70 -17.85
N ASN A 312 -28.71 10.27 -18.50
CA ASN A 312 -29.32 11.52 -18.04
C ASN A 312 -30.00 11.38 -16.66
N PHE A 313 -30.57 10.22 -16.33
CA PHE A 313 -31.14 9.96 -15.01
C PHE A 313 -30.06 9.79 -13.93
N LEU A 314 -28.87 9.33 -14.30
CA LEU A 314 -27.72 9.17 -13.41
C LEU A 314 -26.97 10.47 -13.12
N THR A 315 -27.20 11.54 -13.89
CA THR A 315 -26.43 12.80 -13.86
C THR A 315 -26.21 13.37 -12.45
N SER A 316 -27.22 13.30 -11.57
CA SER A 316 -27.18 13.82 -10.20
C SER A 316 -26.48 12.89 -9.19
N SER A 317 -26.31 11.60 -9.51
CA SER A 317 -25.77 10.58 -8.60
C SER A 317 -24.44 9.95 -9.07
N VAL A 318 -23.87 10.43 -10.19
CA VAL A 318 -22.60 9.92 -10.78
C VAL A 318 -21.45 9.85 -9.76
N THR A 319 -21.37 10.80 -8.82
CA THR A 319 -20.31 10.82 -7.79
C THR A 319 -20.45 9.69 -6.77
N ILE A 320 -21.67 9.22 -6.52
CA ILE A 320 -21.97 8.15 -5.56
C ILE A 320 -21.61 6.79 -6.15
N VAL A 321 -21.98 6.54 -7.42
CA VAL A 321 -21.82 5.23 -8.10
C VAL A 321 -20.59 5.14 -9.01
N MET A 322 -19.57 5.97 -8.77
CA MET A 322 -18.38 6.05 -9.62
C MET A 322 -17.61 4.72 -9.70
N SER A 323 -17.59 3.92 -8.63
CA SER A 323 -16.87 2.65 -8.61
C SER A 323 -17.57 1.60 -9.47
N GLU A 324 -18.89 1.61 -9.44
CA GLU A 324 -19.79 0.73 -10.15
C GLU A 324 -19.80 1.08 -11.64
N ILE A 325 -19.78 2.37 -12.00
CA ILE A 325 -19.57 2.83 -13.38
C ILE A 325 -18.23 2.32 -13.94
N ASN A 326 -17.16 2.35 -13.16
CA ASN A 326 -15.89 1.81 -13.62
C ASN A 326 -15.96 0.29 -13.81
N SER A 327 -16.67 -0.44 -12.94
CA SER A 327 -16.92 -1.88 -13.14
C SER A 327 -17.71 -2.14 -14.41
N THR A 328 -18.78 -1.39 -14.67
CA THR A 328 -19.62 -1.59 -15.86
C THR A 328 -18.86 -1.30 -17.15
N ILE A 329 -18.07 -0.22 -17.20
CA ILE A 329 -17.18 0.07 -18.34
C ILE A 329 -16.22 -1.09 -18.57
N ASN A 330 -15.59 -1.60 -17.51
CA ASN A 330 -14.64 -2.71 -17.61
C ASN A 330 -15.33 -4.00 -18.11
N GLU A 331 -16.54 -4.30 -17.65
CA GLU A 331 -17.33 -5.44 -18.09
C GLU A 331 -17.74 -5.33 -19.56
N LEU A 332 -18.25 -4.17 -20.00
CA LEU A 332 -18.63 -3.93 -21.39
C LEU A 332 -17.43 -4.05 -22.35
N VAL A 333 -16.27 -3.53 -21.94
CA VAL A 333 -15.03 -3.67 -22.71
C VAL A 333 -14.60 -5.14 -22.83
N ARG A 334 -14.74 -5.95 -21.77
CA ARG A 334 -14.48 -7.40 -21.82
C ARG A 334 -15.48 -8.14 -22.71
N ALA A 335 -16.72 -7.66 -22.78
CA ALA A 335 -17.76 -8.16 -23.67
C ALA A 335 -17.63 -7.64 -25.12
N ASN A 336 -16.55 -6.93 -25.47
CA ASN A 336 -16.29 -6.36 -26.80
C ASN A 336 -17.31 -5.28 -27.23
N GLN A 337 -18.07 -4.72 -26.28
CA GLN A 337 -19.05 -3.64 -26.49
C GLN A 337 -18.38 -2.25 -26.32
N PHE A 338 -17.40 -1.95 -27.18
CA PHE A 338 -16.56 -0.75 -27.02
C PHE A 338 -17.31 0.57 -27.24
N MET A 339 -18.25 0.60 -28.19
CA MET A 339 -19.01 1.81 -28.51
C MET A 339 -19.97 2.19 -27.38
N ASP A 340 -20.57 1.19 -26.73
CA ASP A 340 -21.47 1.38 -25.60
C ASP A 340 -20.72 1.89 -24.37
N ALA A 341 -19.57 1.27 -24.06
CA ALA A 341 -18.67 1.77 -23.04
C ALA A 341 -18.19 3.21 -23.34
N TYR A 342 -17.83 3.51 -24.59
CA TYR A 342 -17.45 4.85 -25.02
C TYR A 342 -18.58 5.87 -24.86
N ALA A 343 -19.84 5.49 -25.14
CA ALA A 343 -21.00 6.35 -24.94
C ALA A 343 -21.16 6.78 -23.47
N ILE A 344 -20.98 5.84 -22.52
CA ILE A 344 -20.99 6.13 -21.07
C ILE A 344 -19.90 7.16 -20.73
N VAL A 345 -18.67 6.92 -21.19
CA VAL A 345 -17.54 7.83 -20.91
C VAL A 345 -17.79 9.23 -21.47
N ASN A 346 -18.30 9.33 -22.71
CA ASN A 346 -18.62 10.61 -23.33
C ASN A 346 -19.73 11.37 -22.59
N CYS A 347 -20.80 10.68 -22.18
CA CYS A 347 -21.87 11.32 -21.39
C CYS A 347 -21.34 11.92 -20.08
N ILE A 348 -20.42 11.22 -19.40
CA ILE A 348 -19.80 11.72 -18.16
C ILE A 348 -18.83 12.87 -18.43
N ALA A 349 -18.11 12.82 -19.56
CA ALA A 349 -17.18 13.88 -19.97
C ALA A 349 -17.90 15.19 -20.36
N LEU A 350 -19.06 15.08 -21.02
CA LEU A 350 -19.89 16.21 -21.45
C LEU A 350 -20.56 16.95 -20.28
N ASN A 351 -20.78 16.28 -19.15
CA ASN A 351 -21.43 16.88 -17.99
C ASN A 351 -20.43 17.71 -17.15
N LYS A 352 -20.75 18.99 -16.93
CA LYS A 352 -19.93 19.97 -16.20
C LYS A 352 -19.64 19.56 -14.75
N GLU A 353 -20.58 18.89 -14.08
CA GLU A 353 -20.41 18.49 -12.68
C GLU A 353 -19.48 17.28 -12.51
N SER A 354 -19.58 16.31 -13.42
CA SER A 354 -18.75 15.10 -13.41
C SER A 354 -17.43 15.23 -14.17
N ALA A 355 -17.21 16.34 -14.89
CA ALA A 355 -15.98 16.61 -15.66
C ALA A 355 -14.68 16.44 -14.85
N LYS A 356 -14.72 16.68 -13.53
CA LYS A 356 -13.58 16.45 -12.62
C LYS A 356 -13.08 15.00 -12.63
N HIS A 357 -13.97 14.04 -12.89
CA HIS A 357 -13.68 12.61 -12.88
C HIS A 357 -13.46 12.02 -14.28
N ALA A 358 -13.78 12.78 -15.34
CA ALA A 358 -13.68 12.33 -16.72
C ALA A 358 -12.29 11.80 -17.07
N LYS A 359 -11.22 12.48 -16.60
CA LYS A 359 -9.83 12.06 -16.84
C LYS A 359 -9.54 10.65 -16.32
N SER A 360 -10.00 10.35 -15.10
CA SER A 360 -9.80 9.03 -14.48
C SER A 360 -10.53 7.94 -15.24
N ILE A 361 -11.76 8.21 -15.65
CA ILE A 361 -12.61 7.26 -16.37
C ILE A 361 -12.07 7.00 -17.79
N VAL A 362 -11.69 8.07 -18.52
CA VAL A 362 -11.06 7.96 -19.85
C VAL A 362 -9.80 7.09 -19.76
N ASN A 363 -8.94 7.34 -18.76
CA ASN A 363 -7.74 6.55 -18.54
C ASN A 363 -8.07 5.08 -18.19
N ASN A 364 -9.09 4.82 -17.37
CA ASN A 364 -9.51 3.44 -17.08
C ASN A 364 -10.00 2.73 -18.36
N PHE A 365 -10.90 3.35 -19.12
CA PHE A 365 -11.43 2.81 -20.37
C PHE A 365 -10.32 2.48 -21.38
N LEU A 366 -9.43 3.44 -21.66
CA LEU A 366 -8.33 3.24 -22.59
C LEU A 366 -7.35 2.15 -22.10
N ASN A 367 -7.05 2.11 -20.80
CA ASN A 367 -6.21 1.07 -20.24
C ASN A 367 -6.85 -0.31 -20.34
N GLN A 368 -8.17 -0.43 -20.13
CA GLN A 368 -8.87 -1.70 -20.31
C GLN A 368 -8.84 -2.17 -21.76
N LEU A 369 -9.06 -1.27 -22.75
CA LEU A 369 -8.96 -1.62 -24.17
C LEU A 369 -7.60 -2.21 -24.51
N ILE A 370 -6.53 -1.64 -23.92
CA ILE A 370 -5.21 -2.23 -24.04
C ILE A 370 -5.24 -3.60 -23.36
N ILE A 371 -5.56 -3.73 -22.08
CA ILE A 371 -5.54 -5.03 -21.36
C ILE A 371 -6.29 -6.15 -22.10
N THR A 372 -7.46 -5.87 -22.70
CA THR A 372 -8.28 -6.86 -23.44
C THR A 372 -7.79 -7.19 -24.86
N ASN A 373 -6.61 -6.72 -25.27
CA ASN A 373 -6.04 -6.92 -26.61
C ASN A 373 -6.93 -6.37 -27.74
N ALA A 374 -7.60 -5.23 -27.54
CA ALA A 374 -8.31 -4.56 -28.64
C ALA A 374 -7.35 -4.20 -29.79
N THR A 375 -7.87 -4.07 -31.01
CA THR A 375 -7.05 -3.79 -32.19
C THR A 375 -6.39 -2.42 -32.09
N ASN A 376 -5.19 -2.27 -32.65
CA ASN A 376 -4.45 -1.01 -32.61
C ASN A 376 -5.26 0.15 -33.20
N GLU A 377 -6.02 -0.11 -34.28
CA GLU A 377 -6.89 0.88 -34.92
C GLU A 377 -7.99 1.38 -33.97
N THR A 378 -8.67 0.46 -33.26
CA THR A 378 -9.73 0.83 -32.31
C THR A 378 -9.19 1.67 -31.15
N ILE A 379 -8.04 1.27 -30.57
CA ILE A 379 -7.41 2.01 -29.47
C ILE A 379 -7.02 3.42 -29.94
N MET A 380 -6.41 3.53 -31.12
CA MET A 380 -6.00 4.81 -31.68
C MET A 380 -7.19 5.70 -32.03
N LYS A 381 -8.29 5.13 -32.56
CA LYS A 381 -9.53 5.86 -32.85
C LYS A 381 -10.08 6.51 -31.58
N PHE A 382 -10.28 5.75 -30.52
CA PHE A 382 -10.82 6.29 -29.27
C PHE A 382 -9.86 7.29 -28.61
N ALA A 383 -8.55 6.99 -28.59
CA ALA A 383 -7.57 7.89 -28.03
C ALA A 383 -7.52 9.24 -28.75
N ASN A 384 -7.53 9.25 -30.10
CA ASN A 384 -7.56 10.48 -30.88
C ASN A 384 -8.84 11.29 -30.64
N ASN A 385 -10.00 10.64 -30.55
CA ASN A 385 -11.26 11.30 -30.24
C ASN A 385 -11.22 12.02 -28.88
N PHE A 386 -10.62 11.42 -27.85
CA PHE A 386 -10.49 12.04 -26.53
C PHE A 386 -9.50 13.21 -26.50
N VAL A 387 -8.48 13.19 -27.35
CA VAL A 387 -7.56 14.33 -27.49
C VAL A 387 -8.22 15.46 -28.28
N GLU A 388 -8.97 15.15 -29.35
CA GLU A 388 -9.69 16.15 -30.17
C GLU A 388 -10.82 16.85 -29.43
N SER A 389 -11.48 16.14 -28.51
CA SER A 389 -12.52 16.70 -27.65
C SER A 389 -11.98 17.50 -26.44
N GLU A 390 -10.66 17.69 -26.36
CA GLU A 390 -9.93 18.43 -25.29
C GLU A 390 -10.13 17.91 -23.85
N TYR A 391 -10.86 16.81 -23.64
CA TYR A 391 -11.10 16.27 -22.29
C TYR A 391 -9.85 15.71 -21.62
N GLU A 392 -9.02 14.98 -22.37
CA GLU A 392 -7.77 14.43 -21.87
C GLU A 392 -6.64 14.57 -22.92
N PRO A 393 -5.94 15.73 -22.94
CA PRO A 393 -4.87 15.98 -23.90
C PRO A 393 -3.67 15.03 -23.73
N MET A 394 -3.54 14.43 -22.54
CA MET A 394 -2.48 13.47 -22.21
C MET A 394 -2.85 12.01 -22.51
N ALA A 395 -4.00 11.74 -23.13
CA ALA A 395 -4.47 10.38 -23.39
C ALA A 395 -3.43 9.54 -24.15
N LEU A 396 -2.81 10.10 -25.20
CA LEU A 396 -1.76 9.44 -25.97
C LEU A 396 -0.52 9.07 -25.13
N ALA A 397 -0.11 9.94 -24.21
CA ALA A 397 1.02 9.66 -23.32
C ALA A 397 0.66 8.57 -22.28
N ASN A 398 -0.56 8.59 -21.76
CA ASN A 398 -1.04 7.60 -20.79
C ASN A 398 -1.12 6.19 -21.42
N ILE A 399 -1.68 6.08 -22.63
CA ILE A 399 -1.72 4.80 -23.35
C ILE A 399 -0.33 4.35 -23.81
N ALA A 400 0.58 5.28 -24.12
CA ALA A 400 1.98 4.94 -24.41
C ALA A 400 2.62 4.25 -23.19
N GLU A 401 2.46 4.83 -21.99
CA GLU A 401 2.97 4.22 -20.75
C GLU A 401 2.40 2.81 -20.51
N THR A 402 1.09 2.62 -20.67
CA THR A 402 0.44 1.32 -20.47
C THR A 402 0.84 0.29 -21.52
N SER A 403 0.91 0.69 -22.80
CA SER A 403 1.35 -0.20 -23.90
C SER A 403 2.79 -0.69 -23.69
N LEU A 404 3.69 0.18 -23.23
CA LEU A 404 5.08 -0.13 -22.94
C LEU A 404 5.23 -1.09 -21.75
N LYS A 405 4.45 -0.89 -20.68
CA LYS A 405 4.43 -1.81 -19.52
C LYS A 405 3.97 -3.23 -19.88
N LEU A 406 3.10 -3.34 -20.88
CA LEU A 406 2.60 -4.62 -21.39
C LEU A 406 3.45 -5.19 -22.53
N GLY A 407 4.54 -4.51 -22.92
CA GLY A 407 5.46 -4.97 -23.96
C GLY A 407 4.88 -4.94 -25.38
N ARG A 408 3.87 -4.11 -25.66
CA ARG A 408 3.19 -4.07 -26.97
C ARG A 408 3.86 -3.13 -27.97
N GLU A 409 4.97 -3.57 -28.52
CA GLU A 409 5.81 -2.78 -29.43
C GLU A 409 5.04 -2.13 -30.59
N LYS A 410 4.30 -2.92 -31.39
CA LYS A 410 3.58 -2.40 -32.57
C LYS A 410 2.59 -1.29 -32.21
N LEU A 411 1.91 -1.43 -31.08
CA LEU A 411 0.99 -0.41 -30.56
C LEU A 411 1.75 0.83 -30.08
N SER A 412 2.84 0.64 -29.31
CA SER A 412 3.67 1.76 -28.84
C SER A 412 4.24 2.59 -29.99
N LEU A 413 4.74 1.96 -31.05
CA LEU A 413 5.25 2.65 -32.24
C LEU A 413 4.13 3.40 -33.01
N ALA A 414 2.93 2.82 -33.08
CA ALA A 414 1.77 3.51 -33.66
C ALA A 414 1.36 4.74 -32.82
N ILE A 415 1.40 4.65 -31.50
CA ILE A 415 1.14 5.77 -30.58
C ILE A 415 2.21 6.85 -30.75
N PHE A 416 3.49 6.49 -30.86
CA PHE A 416 4.58 7.45 -31.08
C PHE A 416 4.39 8.24 -32.38
N ASN A 417 4.00 7.57 -33.46
CA ASN A 417 3.66 8.24 -34.72
C ASN A 417 2.52 9.27 -34.54
N ALA A 418 1.48 8.92 -33.78
CA ALA A 418 0.36 9.83 -33.51
C ALA A 418 0.77 11.00 -32.60
N MET A 419 1.61 10.75 -31.58
CA MET A 419 2.19 11.79 -30.73
C MET A 419 3.01 12.78 -31.56
N ARG A 420 3.86 12.29 -32.46
CA ARG A 420 4.67 13.11 -33.37
C ARG A 420 3.81 14.00 -34.28
N LYS A 421 2.75 13.43 -34.89
CA LYS A 421 1.80 14.20 -35.73
C LYS A 421 1.14 15.36 -34.99
N ARG A 422 1.02 15.27 -33.66
CA ARG A 422 0.43 16.31 -32.80
C ARG A 422 1.48 17.15 -32.05
N ASN A 423 2.75 17.11 -32.47
CA ASN A 423 3.87 17.83 -31.85
C ASN A 423 4.05 17.53 -30.34
N ILE A 424 3.68 16.33 -29.88
CA ILE A 424 3.97 15.88 -28.52
C ILE A 424 5.39 15.32 -28.48
N GLU A 425 6.23 15.90 -27.63
CA GLU A 425 7.64 15.52 -27.45
C GLU A 425 7.78 14.03 -27.05
N ILE A 426 8.53 13.26 -27.83
CA ILE A 426 8.88 11.88 -27.52
C ILE A 426 10.28 11.88 -26.92
N ARG A 427 10.39 11.37 -25.68
CA ARG A 427 11.66 11.36 -24.93
C ARG A 427 12.35 10.00 -24.98
N PRO A 428 13.68 9.94 -24.75
CA PRO A 428 14.45 8.69 -24.85
C PRO A 428 13.92 7.55 -23.98
N HIS A 429 13.40 7.89 -22.79
CA HIS A 429 12.90 6.91 -21.83
C HIS A 429 11.69 6.08 -22.28
N TYR A 430 10.95 6.52 -23.32
CA TYR A 430 9.88 5.72 -23.92
C TYR A 430 10.43 4.51 -24.67
N TYR A 431 11.68 4.57 -25.16
CA TYR A 431 12.33 3.49 -25.89
C TYR A 431 13.05 2.49 -24.98
N TRP A 432 13.39 2.84 -23.74
CA TRP A 432 14.12 1.91 -22.84
C TRP A 432 13.42 0.57 -22.64
N PRO A 433 12.09 0.49 -22.38
CA PRO A 433 11.40 -0.80 -22.28
C PRO A 433 11.47 -1.62 -23.58
N LEU A 434 11.43 -0.95 -24.73
CA LEU A 434 11.50 -1.61 -26.04
C LEU A 434 12.90 -2.18 -26.30
N LEU A 435 13.95 -1.41 -25.99
CA LEU A 435 15.35 -1.82 -26.14
C LEU A 435 15.67 -3.04 -25.25
N VAL A 436 15.20 -3.03 -23.99
CA VAL A 436 15.38 -4.17 -23.08
C VAL A 436 14.60 -5.40 -23.55
N ASN A 437 13.40 -5.23 -24.11
CA ASN A 437 12.61 -6.36 -24.60
C ASN A 437 13.16 -6.95 -25.91
N ALA A 438 13.69 -6.12 -26.81
CA ALA A 438 14.32 -6.54 -28.06
C ALA A 438 15.47 -7.54 -27.83
N GLN A 439 16.26 -7.31 -26.77
CA GLN A 439 17.34 -8.22 -26.37
C GLN A 439 16.82 -9.64 -26.08
N ARG A 440 15.68 -9.78 -25.39
CA ARG A 440 15.18 -11.09 -24.92
C ARG A 440 14.78 -12.03 -26.05
N ASN A 441 14.28 -11.47 -27.16
CA ASN A 441 13.53 -12.24 -28.14
C ASN A 441 14.14 -12.16 -29.56
N GLU A 442 14.83 -11.07 -29.93
CA GLU A 442 15.10 -10.76 -31.35
C GLU A 442 16.55 -10.31 -31.65
N GLY A 443 17.42 -10.18 -30.63
CA GLY A 443 18.86 -9.96 -30.81
C GLY A 443 19.28 -8.58 -31.34
N GLU A 444 20.53 -8.49 -31.83
CA GLU A 444 21.20 -7.22 -32.17
C GLU A 444 20.54 -6.47 -33.35
N ALA A 445 20.06 -7.19 -34.37
CA ALA A 445 19.38 -6.60 -35.53
C ALA A 445 18.15 -5.77 -35.14
N LYS A 446 17.38 -6.26 -34.15
CA LYS A 446 16.22 -5.55 -33.65
C LYS A 446 16.58 -4.25 -32.94
N ILE A 447 17.68 -4.25 -32.19
CA ILE A 447 18.19 -3.06 -31.50
C ILE A 447 18.55 -1.98 -32.52
N TYR A 448 19.24 -2.35 -33.59
CA TYR A 448 19.54 -1.41 -34.68
C TYR A 448 18.27 -0.86 -35.35
N SER A 449 17.23 -1.68 -35.54
CA SER A 449 15.94 -1.18 -36.07
C SER A 449 15.23 -0.21 -35.11
N LEU A 450 15.35 -0.42 -33.79
CA LEU A 450 14.80 0.50 -32.80
C LEU A 450 15.59 1.81 -32.74
N ILE A 451 16.91 1.75 -32.89
CA ILE A 451 17.77 2.95 -33.02
C ILE A 451 17.37 3.75 -34.26
N ASP A 452 17.12 3.08 -35.39
CA ASP A 452 16.61 3.73 -36.60
C ASP A 452 15.22 4.34 -36.37
N SER A 453 14.33 3.62 -35.68
CA SER A 453 13.03 4.15 -35.24
C SER A 453 13.17 5.39 -34.35
N MET A 454 14.12 5.43 -33.40
CA MET A 454 14.38 6.60 -32.57
C MET A 454 14.78 7.81 -33.42
N LYS A 455 15.64 7.59 -34.43
CA LYS A 455 16.07 8.63 -35.38
C LYS A 455 14.90 9.13 -36.23
N THR A 456 14.11 8.23 -36.83
CA THR A 456 12.94 8.62 -37.63
C THR A 456 11.91 9.40 -36.81
N MET A 457 11.85 9.16 -35.49
CA MET A 457 10.99 9.89 -34.56
C MET A 457 11.61 11.15 -33.97
N ASN A 458 12.82 11.53 -34.40
CA ASN A 458 13.58 12.69 -33.92
C ASN A 458 13.81 12.67 -32.40
N VAL A 459 14.13 11.51 -31.85
CA VAL A 459 14.46 11.31 -30.42
C VAL A 459 15.97 11.30 -30.25
N ASP A 460 16.49 12.22 -29.43
CA ASP A 460 17.92 12.32 -29.15
C ASP A 460 18.44 11.10 -28.34
N PHE A 461 19.73 10.80 -28.50
CA PHE A 461 20.40 9.79 -27.70
C PHE A 461 21.10 10.45 -26.51
N ASP A 462 20.60 10.19 -25.29
CA ASP A 462 21.28 10.64 -24.07
C ASP A 462 22.35 9.63 -23.61
N PHE A 463 23.25 10.10 -22.75
CA PHE A 463 24.33 9.29 -22.17
C PHE A 463 23.80 8.02 -21.49
N GLU A 464 22.67 8.12 -20.78
CA GLU A 464 22.06 7.00 -20.05
C GLU A 464 21.54 5.92 -21.01
N THR A 465 20.88 6.31 -22.11
CA THR A 465 20.36 5.41 -23.15
C THR A 465 21.48 4.60 -23.77
N LEU A 466 22.58 5.26 -24.15
CA LEU A 466 23.70 4.59 -24.81
C LEU A 466 24.38 3.56 -23.88
N VAL A 467 24.74 3.98 -22.66
CA VAL A 467 25.51 3.16 -21.72
C VAL A 467 24.71 2.00 -21.15
N HIS A 468 23.44 2.22 -20.78
CA HIS A 468 22.66 1.23 -20.04
C HIS A 468 21.66 0.45 -20.88
N TYR A 469 21.27 0.97 -22.05
CA TYR A 469 20.18 0.39 -22.84
C TYR A 469 20.54 0.06 -24.29
N ILE A 470 21.73 0.44 -24.77
CA ILE A 470 22.20 0.10 -26.12
C ILE A 470 23.46 -0.77 -26.06
N PHE A 471 24.59 -0.25 -25.56
CA PHE A 471 25.86 -0.99 -25.58
C PHE A 471 25.88 -2.34 -24.86
N PRO A 472 25.17 -2.53 -23.72
CA PRO A 472 25.11 -3.84 -23.06
C PRO A 472 24.52 -4.94 -23.95
N TYR A 473 23.83 -4.56 -25.03
CA TYR A 473 23.07 -5.45 -25.89
C TYR A 473 23.59 -5.49 -27.33
N LEU A 474 24.63 -4.70 -27.66
CA LEU A 474 25.35 -4.80 -28.92
C LEU A 474 26.58 -5.71 -28.77
N ASN A 475 27.07 -6.27 -29.87
CA ASN A 475 28.31 -7.03 -29.84
C ASN A 475 29.51 -6.09 -29.76
N THR A 476 29.85 -5.72 -28.52
CA THR A 476 30.99 -4.83 -28.23
C THR A 476 32.33 -5.57 -28.14
N ALA A 477 32.43 -6.86 -28.54
CA ALA A 477 33.69 -7.59 -28.52
C ALA A 477 34.79 -6.87 -29.31
N ASN A 478 34.43 -6.30 -30.47
CA ASN A 478 35.23 -5.29 -31.14
C ASN A 478 34.47 -3.95 -31.14
N PRO A 479 34.84 -3.01 -30.26
CA PRO A 479 34.11 -1.76 -30.13
C PRO A 479 34.29 -0.84 -31.36
N ILE A 480 35.37 -0.98 -32.13
CA ILE A 480 35.59 -0.21 -33.37
C ILE A 480 34.50 -0.56 -34.39
N ILE A 481 34.24 -1.85 -34.59
CA ILE A 481 33.19 -2.32 -35.51
C ILE A 481 31.81 -1.83 -35.04
N THR A 482 31.56 -1.86 -33.72
CA THR A 482 30.30 -1.37 -33.14
C THR A 482 30.10 0.13 -33.41
N LEU A 483 31.13 0.93 -33.20
CA LEU A 483 31.11 2.38 -33.48
C LEU A 483 30.94 2.65 -34.97
N GLN A 484 31.59 1.89 -35.85
CA GLN A 484 31.40 1.99 -37.30
C GLN A 484 29.96 1.70 -37.70
N LYS A 485 29.35 0.61 -37.20
CA LYS A 485 27.93 0.30 -37.45
C LYS A 485 26.99 1.41 -36.98
N LEU A 486 27.22 1.99 -35.80
CA LEU A 486 26.41 3.10 -35.28
C LEU A 486 26.63 4.40 -36.07
N LYS A 487 27.83 4.62 -36.60
CA LYS A 487 28.15 5.74 -37.50
C LYS A 487 27.44 5.60 -38.84
N MET A 488 27.26 4.38 -39.36
CA MET A 488 26.47 4.13 -40.58
C MET A 488 24.99 4.50 -40.40
N ILE A 489 24.49 4.53 -39.16
CA ILE A 489 23.13 5.00 -38.79
C ILE A 489 23.10 6.54 -38.59
N ASP A 490 24.23 7.22 -38.83
CA ASP A 490 24.41 8.69 -38.78
C ASP A 490 24.38 9.27 -37.36
N ILE A 491 24.73 8.47 -36.35
CA ILE A 491 24.93 9.00 -34.99
C ILE A 491 26.31 9.67 -34.94
N GLN A 492 26.34 10.94 -34.54
CA GLN A 492 27.57 11.72 -34.48
C GLN A 492 28.61 11.08 -33.55
N SER A 493 29.84 10.93 -34.05
CA SER A 493 30.90 10.17 -33.35
C SER A 493 31.27 10.75 -31.98
N TYR A 494 31.13 12.06 -31.79
CA TYR A 494 31.44 12.70 -30.50
C TYR A 494 30.49 12.27 -29.37
N PHE A 495 29.22 11.96 -29.69
CA PHE A 495 28.23 11.47 -28.72
C PHE A 495 28.47 10.01 -28.33
N LEU A 496 29.13 9.22 -29.17
CA LEU A 496 29.32 7.79 -28.93
C LEU A 496 30.59 7.47 -28.14
N ASN A 497 31.67 8.23 -28.36
CA ASN A 497 33.00 7.88 -27.85
C ASN A 497 33.09 7.88 -26.32
N THR A 498 32.64 8.95 -25.65
CA THR A 498 32.71 9.03 -24.18
C THR A 498 31.80 7.98 -23.50
N PRO A 499 30.53 7.79 -23.93
CA PRO A 499 29.70 6.68 -23.46
C PRO A 499 30.30 5.28 -23.68
N MET A 500 30.89 5.02 -24.84
CA MET A 500 31.47 3.70 -25.17
C MET A 500 32.66 3.40 -24.24
N ILE A 501 33.58 4.36 -24.08
CA ILE A 501 34.72 4.23 -23.18
C ILE A 501 34.23 4.02 -21.74
N TYR A 502 33.24 4.80 -21.29
CA TYR A 502 32.65 4.63 -19.97
C TYR A 502 32.06 3.23 -19.76
N PHE A 503 31.33 2.71 -20.75
CA PHE A 503 30.75 1.36 -20.71
C PHE A 503 31.82 0.26 -20.65
N LEU A 504 32.89 0.36 -21.46
CA LEU A 504 33.99 -0.61 -21.45
C LEU A 504 34.72 -0.60 -20.11
N LEU A 505 34.93 0.60 -19.54
CA LEU A 505 35.50 0.74 -18.20
C LEU A 505 34.60 0.09 -17.15
N GLN A 506 33.30 0.34 -17.12
CA GLN A 506 32.40 -0.32 -16.16
C GLN A 506 32.45 -1.87 -16.21
N ASN A 507 32.81 -2.44 -17.36
CA ASN A 507 32.95 -3.88 -17.55
C ASN A 507 34.40 -4.40 -17.39
N ASN A 508 35.32 -3.60 -16.84
CA ASN A 508 36.74 -3.93 -16.65
C ASN A 508 37.52 -4.26 -17.95
N ARG A 509 37.06 -3.77 -19.11
CA ARG A 509 37.69 -4.01 -20.42
C ARG A 509 38.70 -2.91 -20.78
N LEU A 510 39.75 -2.80 -19.98
CA LEU A 510 40.73 -1.71 -20.12
C LEU A 510 41.58 -1.83 -21.40
N GLU A 511 41.93 -3.05 -21.83
CA GLU A 511 42.69 -3.30 -23.06
C GLU A 511 41.93 -2.80 -24.30
N ASP A 512 40.63 -3.05 -24.37
CA ASP A 512 39.77 -2.58 -25.47
C ASP A 512 39.66 -1.05 -25.50
N VAL A 513 39.73 -0.39 -24.34
CA VAL A 513 39.76 1.08 -24.23
C VAL A 513 41.07 1.62 -24.81
N ILE A 514 42.20 0.97 -24.56
CA ILE A 514 43.50 1.37 -25.13
C ILE A 514 43.48 1.19 -26.65
N CYS A 515 43.01 0.04 -27.14
CA CYS A 515 42.88 -0.22 -28.58
C CYS A 515 41.98 0.82 -29.28
N LEU A 516 40.88 1.24 -28.64
CA LEU A 516 40.04 2.32 -29.15
C LEU A 516 40.73 3.67 -29.13
N TYR A 517 41.54 3.93 -28.10
CA TYR A 517 42.26 5.17 -27.95
C TYR A 517 43.33 5.33 -29.04
N ASP A 518 44.08 4.26 -29.29
CA ASP A 518 45.09 4.20 -30.37
C ASP A 518 44.44 4.37 -31.76
N TYR A 519 43.14 4.05 -31.89
CA TYR A 519 42.36 4.24 -33.11
C TYR A 519 41.66 5.62 -33.21
N MET A 520 41.29 6.26 -32.09
CA MET A 520 40.50 7.49 -32.04
C MET A 520 41.22 8.62 -31.28
N HIS A 521 42.06 9.39 -31.96
CA HIS A 521 42.69 10.60 -31.40
C HIS A 521 41.67 11.75 -31.22
N MET A 522 40.84 11.73 -30.17
CA MET A 522 39.76 12.70 -29.95
C MET A 522 39.65 13.20 -28.50
N LYS A 523 39.11 14.41 -28.33
CA LYS A 523 38.84 15.03 -27.02
C LYS A 523 37.81 14.22 -26.21
N LEU A 524 38.16 13.88 -24.97
CA LEU A 524 37.33 13.08 -24.05
C LEU A 524 36.95 13.88 -22.82
N ASN A 525 35.72 13.68 -22.32
CA ASN A 525 35.30 14.28 -21.06
C ASN A 525 35.76 13.41 -19.86
N TYR A 526 37.01 13.61 -19.44
CA TYR A 526 37.63 12.86 -18.34
C TYR A 526 36.88 12.97 -17.01
N ARG A 527 36.11 14.04 -16.76
CA ARG A 527 35.32 14.18 -15.53
C ARG A 527 34.21 13.14 -15.41
N ILE A 528 33.60 12.75 -16.53
CA ILE A 528 32.56 11.70 -16.59
C ILE A 528 33.19 10.31 -16.49
N LEU A 529 34.38 10.12 -17.08
CA LEU A 529 35.11 8.84 -17.07
C LEU A 529 35.75 8.52 -15.71
N LEU A 530 36.09 9.54 -14.93
CA LEU A 530 36.85 9.42 -13.68
C LEU A 530 36.27 8.40 -12.67
N PRO A 531 34.95 8.36 -12.39
CA PRO A 531 34.39 7.36 -11.49
C PRO A 531 34.57 5.93 -11.99
N ALA A 532 34.35 5.68 -13.28
CA ALA A 532 34.53 4.35 -13.88
C ALA A 532 36.01 3.93 -13.89
N LEU A 533 36.93 4.86 -14.20
CA LEU A 533 38.38 4.61 -14.13
C LEU A 533 38.84 4.24 -12.72
N ILE A 534 38.30 4.89 -11.68
CA ILE A 534 38.61 4.57 -10.28
C ILE A 534 38.14 3.16 -9.93
N GLU A 535 36.91 2.78 -10.33
CA GLU A 535 36.38 1.43 -10.09
C GLU A 535 37.21 0.35 -10.80
N VAL A 536 37.58 0.57 -12.07
CA VAL A 536 38.48 -0.33 -12.83
C VAL A 536 39.83 -0.48 -12.17
N TYR A 537 40.42 0.64 -11.73
CA TYR A 537 41.72 0.61 -11.05
C TYR A 537 41.65 -0.21 -9.77
N LEU A 538 40.61 0.00 -8.94
CA LEU A 538 40.43 -0.77 -7.70
C LEU A 538 40.22 -2.27 -7.95
N ALA A 539 39.60 -2.64 -9.08
CA ALA A 539 39.35 -4.02 -9.47
C ALA A 539 40.59 -4.71 -10.10
N THR A 540 41.31 -4.02 -10.99
CA THR A 540 42.39 -4.61 -11.81
C THR A 540 43.80 -4.35 -11.26
N ARG A 541 43.98 -3.30 -10.44
CA ARG A 541 45.28 -2.80 -9.96
C ARG A 541 46.29 -2.49 -11.07
N ASN A 542 45.84 -2.36 -12.32
CA ASN A 542 46.70 -2.07 -13.46
C ASN A 542 46.96 -0.56 -13.55
N ILE A 543 48.01 -0.11 -12.87
CA ILE A 543 48.39 1.30 -12.81
C ILE A 543 48.85 1.82 -14.17
N LYS A 544 49.60 1.02 -14.94
CA LYS A 544 50.24 1.46 -16.19
C LYS A 544 49.19 1.84 -17.23
N ASP A 545 48.17 1.01 -17.38
CA ASP A 545 47.13 1.21 -18.37
C ASP A 545 46.13 2.31 -17.97
N CYS A 546 45.79 2.39 -16.68
CA CYS A 546 45.00 3.54 -16.16
C CYS A 546 45.74 4.86 -16.33
N ALA A 547 47.06 4.86 -16.11
CA ALA A 547 47.88 6.04 -16.32
C ALA A 547 47.94 6.41 -17.80
N ARG A 548 48.13 5.44 -18.71
CA ARG A 548 48.08 5.66 -20.16
C ARG A 548 46.77 6.31 -20.60
N VAL A 549 45.62 5.85 -20.09
CA VAL A 549 44.31 6.46 -20.44
C VAL A 549 44.20 7.90 -19.92
N LEU A 550 44.71 8.21 -18.73
CA LEU A 550 44.65 9.56 -18.15
C LEU A 550 45.67 10.53 -18.76
N THR A 551 46.84 10.07 -19.17
CA THR A 551 47.93 10.90 -19.72
C THR A 551 47.91 10.97 -21.24
N ALA A 552 46.81 10.56 -21.85
CA ALA A 552 46.68 10.45 -23.29
C ALA A 552 46.40 11.82 -23.95
N HIS A 553 45.74 12.73 -23.23
CA HIS A 553 45.47 14.12 -23.63
C HIS A 553 45.79 15.10 -22.50
N GLU A 554 46.11 16.35 -22.84
CA GLU A 554 46.38 17.45 -21.89
C GLU A 554 45.25 17.66 -20.86
N GLU A 555 43.99 17.54 -21.26
CA GLU A 555 42.83 17.62 -20.35
C GLU A 555 42.78 16.47 -19.32
N GLY A 556 43.34 15.31 -19.67
CA GLY A 556 43.45 14.15 -18.79
C GLY A 556 44.58 14.29 -17.77
N HIS A 557 45.73 14.87 -18.17
CA HIS A 557 46.81 15.24 -17.25
C HIS A 557 46.29 16.12 -16.11
N ASN A 558 45.43 17.08 -16.46
CA ASN A 558 44.76 17.96 -15.51
C ASN A 558 43.79 17.23 -14.56
N CYS A 559 43.23 16.09 -14.97
CA CYS A 559 42.31 15.31 -14.14
C CYS A 559 43.01 14.33 -13.19
N VAL A 560 44.34 14.16 -13.26
CA VAL A 560 45.10 13.24 -12.39
C VAL A 560 45.02 13.67 -10.92
N SER A 561 45.07 14.97 -10.61
CA SER A 561 44.91 15.45 -9.23
C SER A 561 43.54 15.08 -8.65
N LEU A 562 42.47 15.22 -9.45
CA LEU A 562 41.12 14.79 -9.09
C LEU A 562 40.98 13.26 -8.96
N PHE A 563 41.67 12.49 -9.80
CA PHE A 563 41.73 11.02 -9.70
C PHE A 563 42.31 10.58 -8.36
N LEU A 564 43.49 11.10 -8.03
CA LEU A 564 44.20 10.86 -6.76
C LEU A 564 43.34 11.27 -5.56
N PHE A 565 42.73 12.45 -5.63
CA PHE A 565 41.89 12.98 -4.56
C PHE A 565 40.65 12.11 -4.31
N LYS A 566 39.97 11.68 -5.37
CA LYS A 566 38.78 10.81 -5.25
C LYS A 566 39.14 9.41 -4.75
N LEU A 567 40.28 8.85 -5.14
CA LEU A 567 40.79 7.58 -4.61
C LEU A 567 41.02 7.67 -3.09
N LEU A 568 41.62 8.75 -2.61
CA LEU A 568 41.82 8.99 -1.17
C LEU A 568 40.51 9.23 -0.41
N ARG A 569 39.46 9.75 -1.07
CA ARG A 569 38.15 10.02 -0.44
C ARG A 569 37.30 8.77 -0.24
N GLN A 570 37.49 7.71 -1.02
CA GLN A 570 36.75 6.46 -0.86
C GLN A 570 37.27 5.71 0.38
N ASN A 571 36.72 6.03 1.56
CA ASN A 571 37.04 5.44 2.87
C ASN A 571 36.76 3.92 2.95
N SER A 572 37.49 3.08 2.22
CA SER A 572 37.35 1.63 2.31
C SER A 572 38.70 0.93 2.33
N SER A 573 38.75 -0.16 3.09
CA SER A 573 39.83 -1.11 3.36
C SER A 573 40.54 -1.74 2.15
N LYS A 574 40.43 -1.17 0.94
CA LYS A 574 40.85 -1.78 -0.33
C LYS A 574 42.14 -1.22 -0.91
N LEU A 575 42.62 -0.03 -0.55
CA LEU A 575 43.84 0.55 -1.10
C LEU A 575 44.90 0.67 0.01
N SER A 576 46.04 0.01 -0.15
CA SER A 576 47.17 0.20 0.78
C SER A 576 47.89 1.51 0.47
N MET A 577 48.44 2.17 1.49
CA MET A 577 49.21 3.42 1.27
C MET A 577 50.52 3.18 0.50
N GLU A 578 51.02 1.94 0.49
CA GLU A 578 52.15 1.52 -0.33
C GLU A 578 51.78 1.44 -1.82
N GLU A 579 50.59 0.94 -2.15
CA GLU A 579 50.05 1.00 -3.51
C GLU A 579 49.82 2.43 -3.97
N PHE A 580 49.35 3.31 -3.07
CA PHE A 580 49.21 4.73 -3.38
C PHE A 580 50.57 5.39 -3.65
N HIS A 581 51.63 5.02 -2.92
CA HIS A 581 52.99 5.47 -3.19
C HIS A 581 53.51 4.99 -4.55
N LEU A 582 53.27 3.71 -4.91
CA LEU A 582 53.62 3.17 -6.22
C LEU A 582 52.90 3.90 -7.35
N LEU A 583 51.62 4.22 -7.15
CA LEU A 583 50.81 4.95 -8.10
C LEU A 583 51.33 6.39 -8.31
N LEU A 584 51.66 7.12 -7.24
CA LEU A 584 52.34 8.42 -7.35
C LEU A 584 53.67 8.32 -8.11
N LYS A 585 54.46 7.27 -7.84
CA LYS A 585 55.74 7.03 -8.54
C LYS A 585 55.55 6.81 -10.04
N THR A 586 54.52 6.08 -10.45
CA THR A 586 54.24 5.88 -11.87
C THR A 586 53.80 7.18 -12.56
N PHE A 587 52.93 7.98 -11.96
CA PHE A 587 52.52 9.26 -12.53
C PHE A 587 53.68 10.27 -12.58
N TYR A 588 54.58 10.24 -11.60
CA TYR A 588 55.83 11.02 -11.63
C TYR A 588 56.73 10.59 -12.80
N ASN A 589 56.93 9.30 -13.00
CA ASN A 589 57.76 8.78 -14.10
C ASN A 589 57.19 9.10 -15.49
N ILE A 590 55.86 9.24 -15.60
CA ILE A 590 55.17 9.63 -16.84
C ILE A 590 55.25 11.15 -17.08
N GLY A 591 55.70 11.93 -16.09
CA GLY A 591 55.90 13.38 -16.21
C GLY A 591 54.66 14.22 -15.87
N VAL A 592 53.70 13.67 -15.12
CA VAL A 592 52.51 14.43 -14.68
C VAL A 592 52.89 15.46 -13.63
N LYS A 593 52.42 16.70 -13.83
CA LYS A 593 52.63 17.83 -12.91
C LYS A 593 51.34 18.18 -12.17
N LEU A 594 51.45 18.48 -10.89
CA LEU A 594 50.35 18.91 -10.01
C LEU A 594 50.43 20.42 -9.76
N THR A 595 49.27 21.05 -9.57
CA THR A 595 49.19 22.44 -9.10
C THR A 595 49.53 22.50 -7.61
N THR A 596 50.03 23.65 -7.15
CA THR A 596 50.38 23.88 -5.73
C THR A 596 49.18 23.68 -4.81
N GLN A 597 48.01 24.19 -5.20
CA GLN A 597 46.77 24.06 -4.43
C GLN A 597 46.23 22.63 -4.39
N ASP A 598 46.28 21.89 -5.51
CA ASP A 598 45.85 20.49 -5.53
C ASP A 598 46.80 19.60 -4.69
N ALA A 599 48.10 19.88 -4.73
CA ALA A 599 49.11 19.21 -3.92
C ALA A 599 48.87 19.41 -2.41
N ASP A 600 48.53 20.62 -1.98
CA ASP A 600 48.24 20.92 -0.57
C ASP A 600 46.94 20.25 -0.10
N ILE A 601 45.91 20.21 -0.95
CA ILE A 601 44.65 19.49 -0.66
C ILE A 601 44.91 17.98 -0.47
N LEU A 602 45.76 17.37 -1.31
CA LEU A 602 46.14 15.97 -1.20
C LEU A 602 46.94 15.70 0.09
N LYS A 603 47.93 16.55 0.41
CA LYS A 603 48.72 16.44 1.65
C LYS A 603 47.86 16.57 2.90
N ASN A 604 46.96 17.55 2.96
CA ASN A 604 46.05 17.75 4.08
C ASN A 604 45.14 16.53 4.30
N ARG A 605 44.74 15.84 3.23
CA ARG A 605 43.95 14.61 3.34
C ARG A 605 44.77 13.42 3.83
N ILE A 606 46.01 13.27 3.37
CA ILE A 606 46.92 12.21 3.83
C ILE A 606 47.21 12.37 5.33
N ASN A 607 47.42 13.60 5.80
CA ASN A 607 47.66 13.89 7.22
C ASN A 607 46.45 13.59 8.12
N ASN A 608 45.23 13.74 7.60
CA ASN A 608 43.99 13.43 8.32
C ASN A 608 43.63 11.94 8.34
N ALA A 609 44.28 11.10 7.51
CA ALA A 609 44.13 9.66 7.54
C ALA A 609 45.14 9.08 8.55
N ASN A 610 44.68 8.68 9.73
CA ASN A 610 45.49 8.18 10.86
C ASN A 610 46.46 7.03 10.48
N ILE A 611 47.66 7.36 9.98
CA ILE A 611 48.70 6.42 9.53
C ILE A 611 50.06 6.83 10.14
N THR A 612 51.00 5.87 10.22
CA THR A 612 52.37 6.04 10.72
C THR A 612 53.10 7.21 10.06
N SER A 613 53.74 8.06 10.89
CA SER A 613 54.39 9.31 10.49
C SER A 613 55.43 9.18 9.37
N ASN A 614 56.11 8.04 9.28
CA ASN A 614 57.21 7.82 8.34
C ASN A 614 56.75 7.60 6.88
N LEU A 615 55.60 6.97 6.65
CA LEU A 615 55.03 6.80 5.30
C LEU A 615 54.39 8.09 4.79
N ASN A 616 53.77 8.88 5.69
CA ASN A 616 53.20 10.18 5.36
C ASN A 616 54.27 11.16 4.87
N MET A 617 55.47 11.16 5.46
CA MET A 617 56.59 11.98 4.97
C MET A 617 57.07 11.55 3.57
N LYS A 618 57.15 10.24 3.28
CA LYS A 618 57.54 9.75 1.95
C LYS A 618 56.52 10.14 0.87
N LEU A 619 55.23 10.10 1.20
CA LEU A 619 54.15 10.51 0.30
C LEU A 619 54.14 12.03 0.08
N ALA A 620 54.27 12.83 1.14
CA ALA A 620 54.33 14.28 1.05
C ALA A 620 55.51 14.75 0.19
N ASN A 621 56.71 14.20 0.42
CA ASN A 621 57.91 14.50 -0.36
C ASN A 621 57.76 14.13 -1.85
N MET A 622 56.98 13.10 -2.16
CA MET A 622 56.74 12.70 -3.56
C MET A 622 55.74 13.65 -4.24
N ILE A 623 54.70 14.07 -3.53
CA ILE A 623 53.76 15.08 -4.01
C ILE A 623 54.48 16.41 -4.26
N ASP A 624 55.42 16.80 -3.38
CA ASP A 624 56.26 17.98 -3.58
C ASP A 624 57.10 17.91 -4.87
N LYS A 625 57.67 16.73 -5.18
CA LYS A 625 58.42 16.51 -6.42
C LYS A 625 57.56 16.59 -7.69
N MET A 626 56.27 16.31 -7.58
CA MET A 626 55.31 16.40 -8.70
C MET A 626 54.71 17.82 -8.86
N THR A 627 54.97 18.74 -7.93
CA THR A 627 54.33 20.07 -7.92
C THR A 627 55.07 21.03 -8.85
N ASP A 628 54.35 21.65 -9.80
CA ASP A 628 54.88 22.73 -10.64
C ASP A 628 54.34 24.10 -10.15
N ARG A 629 55.27 25.05 -9.92
CA ARG A 629 54.97 26.39 -9.41
C ARG A 629 54.39 27.32 -10.50
N ASN A 630 54.49 26.93 -11.77
CA ASN A 630 54.04 27.76 -12.91
C ASN A 630 52.58 27.49 -13.31
N LEU A 631 51.93 26.47 -12.75
CA LEU A 631 50.52 26.13 -13.05
C LEU A 631 49.58 26.84 -12.06
N GLN A 632 48.83 27.84 -12.54
CA GLN A 632 48.04 28.75 -11.67
C GLN A 632 46.58 28.35 -11.47
N PHE A 633 45.99 27.54 -12.35
CA PHE A 633 44.56 27.21 -12.28
C PHE A 633 44.33 25.87 -11.56
N PRO A 634 43.80 25.85 -10.32
CA PRO A 634 43.45 24.61 -9.64
C PRO A 634 42.35 23.88 -10.42
N ILE A 635 42.49 22.57 -10.59
CA ILE A 635 41.43 21.75 -11.19
C ILE A 635 40.51 21.20 -10.10
N ILE A 636 41.00 21.07 -8.85
CA ILE A 636 40.18 20.91 -7.66
C ILE A 636 39.67 22.29 -7.21
N THR A 637 38.77 22.90 -8.00
CA THR A 637 38.04 24.09 -7.52
C THR A 637 36.98 23.67 -6.52
N ILE A 638 37.31 23.74 -5.23
CA ILE A 638 36.29 23.76 -4.17
C ILE A 638 36.28 25.20 -3.63
N ILE A 639 35.60 26.11 -4.34
CA ILE A 639 34.84 27.13 -3.61
C ILE A 639 33.58 26.36 -3.18
N PRO A 640 33.41 26.01 -1.90
CA PRO A 640 32.17 25.42 -1.47
C PRO A 640 31.08 26.44 -1.84
N HIS A 641 30.06 26.05 -2.60
CA HIS A 641 28.90 26.92 -2.81
C HIS A 641 28.49 27.50 -1.44
N PRO A 642 28.11 28.79 -1.28
CA PRO A 642 27.82 29.41 0.04
C PRO A 642 26.82 28.65 0.94
N ARG A 643 26.12 27.67 0.36
CA ARG A 643 25.29 26.68 1.05
C ARG A 643 26.10 25.69 1.92
N PHE A 644 27.32 25.36 1.53
CA PHE A 644 28.20 24.37 2.14
C PHE A 644 29.43 24.98 2.82
N MET A 645 29.60 26.31 2.77
CA MET A 645 30.66 27.01 3.50
C MET A 645 30.37 27.01 5.01
N SER A 646 31.42 26.90 5.83
CA SER A 646 31.34 27.05 7.28
C SER A 646 31.09 28.50 7.70
N ILE A 647 30.74 28.75 8.96
CA ILE A 647 30.47 30.11 9.47
C ILE A 647 31.71 31.00 9.31
N ASN A 648 32.89 30.46 9.62
CA ASN A 648 34.15 31.18 9.53
C ASN A 648 34.49 31.51 8.07
N GLU A 649 34.29 30.55 7.16
CA GLU A 649 34.46 30.76 5.72
C GLU A 649 33.50 31.82 5.18
N LEU A 650 32.24 31.78 5.59
CA LEU A 650 31.24 32.79 5.18
C LEU A 650 31.58 34.18 5.71
N THR A 651 32.13 34.31 6.92
CA THR A 651 32.56 35.59 7.48
C THR A 651 33.80 36.13 6.77
N CYS A 652 34.79 35.29 6.45
CA CYS A 652 35.95 35.70 5.68
C CYS A 652 35.55 36.13 4.26
N HIS A 653 34.68 35.34 3.61
CA HIS A 653 34.18 35.65 2.28
C HIS A 653 33.33 36.94 2.25
N LEU A 654 32.61 37.25 3.33
CA LEU A 654 31.91 38.52 3.47
C LEU A 654 32.88 39.71 3.59
N VAL A 655 34.02 39.55 4.27
CA VAL A 655 35.06 40.60 4.37
C VAL A 655 35.71 40.85 3.01
N GLU A 656 36.02 39.79 2.27
CA GLU A 656 36.55 39.87 0.91
C GLU A 656 35.60 40.64 -0.02
N LEU A 657 34.31 40.27 -0.06
CA LEU A 657 33.34 40.95 -0.92
C LEU A 657 33.10 42.41 -0.54
N LYS A 658 33.23 42.75 0.75
CA LYS A 658 33.18 44.15 1.21
C LYS A 658 34.40 44.95 0.73
N SER A 659 35.58 44.34 0.72
CA SER A 659 36.81 44.99 0.24
C SER A 659 36.79 45.22 -1.28
N GLU A 660 36.10 44.35 -2.03
CA GLU A 660 35.98 44.43 -3.48
C GLU A 660 34.74 45.22 -3.96
N GLY A 661 33.86 45.65 -3.05
CA GLY A 661 32.64 46.38 -3.40
C GLY A 661 31.55 45.54 -4.08
N LEU A 662 31.60 44.21 -3.93
CA LEU A 662 30.68 43.27 -4.56
C LEU A 662 29.42 43.03 -3.70
N GLY A 663 28.37 42.48 -4.30
CA GLY A 663 27.06 42.32 -3.65
C GLY A 663 27.05 41.33 -2.46
N THR A 664 26.88 41.85 -1.24
CA THR A 664 26.93 41.08 0.02
C THR A 664 25.60 40.44 0.44
N LYS A 665 24.49 40.80 -0.23
CA LYS A 665 23.10 40.44 0.15
C LYS A 665 22.88 38.94 0.39
N ASN A 666 23.38 38.08 -0.49
CA ASN A 666 23.13 36.63 -0.42
C ASN A 666 23.87 35.95 0.73
N ILE A 667 25.07 36.44 1.08
CA ILE A 667 25.88 35.90 2.17
C ILE A 667 25.36 36.40 3.51
N LEU A 668 24.96 37.67 3.61
CA LEU A 668 24.26 38.19 4.78
C LEU A 668 22.98 37.41 5.08
N ARG A 669 22.19 37.08 4.04
CA ARG A 669 21.01 36.23 4.19
C ARG A 669 21.37 34.82 4.69
N ARG A 670 22.45 34.22 4.18
CA ARG A 670 22.88 32.88 4.60
C ARG A 670 23.40 32.87 6.04
N LEU A 671 24.21 33.86 6.42
CA LEU A 671 24.67 34.05 7.80
C LEU A 671 23.49 34.26 8.74
N PHE A 672 22.48 35.03 8.32
CA PHE A 672 21.24 35.22 9.08
C PHE A 672 20.49 33.90 9.30
N ASP A 673 20.33 33.09 8.25
CA ASP A 673 19.69 31.77 8.37
C ASP A 673 20.46 30.85 9.34
N ILE A 674 21.79 30.90 9.33
CA ILE A 674 22.62 30.09 10.25
C ILE A 674 22.49 30.60 11.69
N TYR A 675 22.58 31.90 11.93
CA TYR A 675 22.43 32.46 13.28
C TYR A 675 21.00 32.33 13.83
N TYR A 676 19.99 32.36 12.97
CA TYR A 676 18.61 32.01 13.32
C TYR A 676 18.51 30.55 13.81
N LEU A 677 19.13 29.59 13.10
CA LEU A 677 19.15 28.19 13.52
C LEU A 677 19.90 27.99 14.85
N GLN A 678 20.92 28.80 15.11
CA GLN A 678 21.66 28.83 16.39
C GLN A 678 20.93 29.60 17.50
N ASN A 679 19.78 30.24 17.20
CA ASN A 679 19.03 31.10 18.11
C ASN A 679 19.86 32.24 18.74
N ASN A 680 20.86 32.75 18.01
CA ASN A 680 21.76 33.81 18.47
C ASN A 680 21.19 35.20 18.13
N LEU A 681 20.69 35.91 19.16
CA LEU A 681 20.03 37.21 19.02
C LEU A 681 21.00 38.32 18.59
N GLU A 682 22.16 38.42 19.23
CA GLU A 682 23.12 39.51 19.05
C GLU A 682 23.59 39.57 17.60
N LYS A 683 24.04 38.42 17.05
CA LYS A 683 24.50 38.33 15.67
C LYS A 683 23.38 38.53 14.65
N ALA A 684 22.14 38.14 14.97
CA ALA A 684 20.99 38.41 14.12
C ALA A 684 20.68 39.92 14.05
N GLU A 685 20.84 40.66 15.15
CA GLU A 685 20.70 42.12 15.19
C GLU A 685 21.86 42.85 14.50
N GLU A 686 23.08 42.31 14.57
CA GLU A 686 24.23 42.82 13.80
C GLU A 686 23.99 42.73 12.30
N ILE A 687 23.55 41.55 11.82
CA ILE A 687 23.16 41.41 10.41
C ILE A 687 22.00 42.34 10.09
N LYS A 688 21.06 42.54 11.03
CA LYS A 688 19.93 43.45 10.80
C LYS A 688 20.40 44.87 10.52
N LYS A 689 21.27 45.42 11.39
CA LYS A 689 21.88 46.73 11.23
C LYS A 689 22.63 46.86 9.91
N GLU A 690 23.35 45.81 9.51
CA GLU A 690 24.12 45.82 8.27
C GLU A 690 23.22 45.79 7.02
N TYR A 691 22.14 45.00 7.06
CA TYR A 691 21.16 44.90 5.99
C TYR A 691 20.39 46.23 5.80
N ASP A 692 20.05 46.90 6.91
CA ASP A 692 19.42 48.22 6.92
C ASP A 692 20.39 49.32 6.43
N LYS A 693 21.67 49.28 6.85
CA LYS A 693 22.71 50.21 6.38
C LYS A 693 22.90 50.15 4.85
N ASN A 694 22.81 48.96 4.28
CA ASN A 694 22.91 48.73 2.84
C ASN A 694 21.57 48.93 2.08
N GLN A 695 20.51 49.40 2.77
CA GLN A 695 19.17 49.63 2.22
C GLN A 695 18.57 48.40 1.51
N TYR A 696 18.91 47.19 1.97
CA TYR A 696 18.36 45.98 1.37
C TYR A 696 16.93 45.71 1.84
N VAL A 697 16.07 45.28 0.91
CA VAL A 697 14.67 44.94 1.22
C VAL A 697 14.60 43.63 2.00
N TRP A 698 14.00 43.67 3.18
CA TRP A 698 13.72 42.48 4.00
C TRP A 698 12.59 41.67 3.41
N SER A 699 12.85 40.40 3.13
CA SER A 699 11.78 39.48 2.74
C SER A 699 10.83 39.19 3.91
N SER A 700 9.56 38.95 3.60
CA SER A 700 8.54 38.59 4.60
C SER A 700 8.93 37.34 5.41
N GLY A 701 9.61 36.37 4.78
CA GLY A 701 10.18 35.20 5.47
C GLY A 701 11.24 35.54 6.52
N MET A 702 12.15 36.48 6.20
CA MET A 702 13.19 36.93 7.13
C MET A 702 12.60 37.73 8.29
N LYS A 703 11.59 38.57 8.03
CA LYS A 703 10.85 39.30 9.09
C LYS A 703 10.19 38.34 10.08
N ILE A 704 9.60 37.24 9.60
CA ILE A 704 9.03 36.20 10.46
C ILE A 704 10.12 35.46 11.26
N GLN A 705 11.28 35.16 10.66
CA GLN A 705 12.40 34.54 11.38
C GLN A 705 12.90 35.43 12.52
N LEU A 706 13.02 36.74 12.27
CA LEU A 706 13.41 37.73 13.27
C LEU A 706 12.36 37.86 14.38
N PHE A 707 11.08 37.91 14.02
CA PHE A 707 9.96 37.87 14.96
C PHE A 707 10.08 36.67 15.91
N GLU A 708 10.33 35.48 15.38
CA GLU A 708 10.42 34.27 16.19
C GLU A 708 11.62 34.29 17.16
N ILE A 709 12.77 34.84 16.75
CA ILE A 709 13.93 35.04 17.65
C ILE A 709 13.55 36.01 18.78
N TYR A 710 12.91 37.14 18.48
CA TYR A 710 12.49 38.11 19.49
C TYR A 710 11.48 37.53 20.49
N VAL A 711 10.53 36.71 20.02
CA VAL A 711 9.59 36.00 20.90
C VAL A 711 10.31 35.02 21.82
N LYS A 712 11.31 34.27 21.32
CA LYS A 712 12.09 33.32 22.13
C LYS A 712 12.95 34.00 23.20
N HIS A 713 13.45 35.20 22.92
CA HIS A 713 14.29 35.99 23.82
C HIS A 713 13.50 37.05 24.63
N ASN A 714 12.17 36.97 24.67
CA ASN A 714 11.28 37.89 25.41
C ASN A 714 11.37 39.38 25.00
N LYS A 715 11.85 39.71 23.79
CA LYS A 715 11.79 41.07 23.21
C LYS A 715 10.41 41.33 22.60
N LEU A 716 9.42 41.49 23.47
CA LEU A 716 8.00 41.47 23.08
C LEU A 716 7.56 42.73 22.32
N LYS A 717 8.17 43.91 22.60
CA LYS A 717 7.81 45.17 21.94
C LYS A 717 8.27 45.18 20.47
N GLU A 718 9.48 44.70 20.23
CA GLU A 718 10.07 44.59 18.90
C GLU A 718 9.36 43.52 18.06
N ALA A 719 8.94 42.42 18.68
CA ALA A 719 8.10 41.40 18.06
C ALA A 719 6.72 41.96 17.64
N GLU A 720 6.09 42.77 18.49
CA GLU A 720 4.81 43.42 18.21
C GLU A 720 4.91 44.40 17.03
N MET A 721 5.94 45.26 17.02
CA MET A 721 6.21 46.20 15.93
C MET A 721 6.42 45.47 14.58
N LEU A 722 7.22 44.40 14.55
CA LEU A 722 7.43 43.62 13.32
C LEU A 722 6.14 42.98 12.81
N LEU A 723 5.25 42.58 13.72
CA LEU A 723 3.98 41.95 13.39
C LEU A 723 2.95 42.96 12.86
N LEU A 724 2.99 44.21 13.34
CA LEU A 724 2.25 45.34 12.75
C LEU A 724 2.80 45.73 11.38
N ASP A 725 4.12 45.80 11.22
CA ASP A 725 4.77 46.11 9.93
C ASP A 725 4.42 45.08 8.85
N MET A 726 4.31 43.80 9.21
CA MET A 726 3.92 42.74 8.27
C MET A 726 2.47 42.87 7.79
N ARG A 727 1.57 43.47 8.59
CA ARG A 727 0.17 43.73 8.20
C ARG A 727 0.06 44.82 7.14
N ASN A 728 0.89 45.85 7.25
CA ASN A 728 0.84 47.03 6.37
C ASN A 728 1.46 46.77 4.97
N VAL A 729 2.42 45.83 4.88
CA VAL A 729 3.23 45.62 3.65
C VAL A 729 2.62 44.59 2.69
N SER A 730 1.74 43.69 3.15
CA SER A 730 1.24 42.61 2.27
C SER A 730 -0.12 42.07 2.70
N SER A 731 -1.15 42.33 1.89
CA SER A 731 -2.47 41.68 2.00
C SER A 731 -2.45 40.19 1.60
N THR A 732 -1.34 39.70 1.04
CA THR A 732 -1.18 38.34 0.50
C THR A 732 -0.38 37.39 1.38
N PHE A 733 0.39 37.89 2.34
CA PHE A 733 1.27 37.06 3.17
C PHE A 733 0.62 36.75 4.52
N LEU A 734 0.36 35.47 4.75
CA LEU A 734 -0.35 34.98 5.92
C LEU A 734 0.64 34.45 6.98
N VAL A 735 0.57 35.01 8.20
CA VAL A 735 1.44 34.60 9.31
C VAL A 735 1.04 33.22 9.84
N ASP A 736 2.03 32.35 10.07
CA ASP A 736 1.80 31.01 10.62
C ASP A 736 1.14 31.07 12.01
N SER A 737 -0.04 30.48 12.12
CA SER A 737 -0.84 30.36 13.34
C SER A 737 -0.07 29.74 14.52
N LYS A 738 0.95 28.91 14.27
CA LYS A 738 1.83 28.37 15.33
C LYS A 738 2.69 29.47 15.98
N LYS A 739 3.16 30.44 15.20
CA LYS A 739 4.01 31.54 15.66
C LYS A 739 3.19 32.56 16.45
N ILE A 740 1.95 32.80 16.04
CA ILE A 740 0.98 33.60 16.79
C ILE A 740 0.70 32.97 18.16
N LEU A 741 0.45 31.66 18.22
CA LEU A 741 0.26 30.96 19.49
C LEU A 741 1.52 31.01 20.38
N LEU A 742 2.72 30.87 19.82
CA LEU A 742 3.97 31.00 20.57
C LEU A 742 4.14 32.41 21.17
N PHE A 743 3.75 33.45 20.43
CA PHE A 743 3.79 34.82 20.94
C PHE A 743 2.74 35.06 22.03
N ALA A 744 1.52 34.56 21.87
CA ALA A 744 0.50 34.59 22.91
C ALA A 744 0.96 33.90 24.20
N ILE A 745 1.66 32.76 24.09
CA ILE A 745 2.26 32.07 25.25
C ILE A 745 3.31 32.97 25.94
N ALA A 746 4.18 33.62 25.16
CA ALA A 746 5.20 34.52 25.71
C ALA A 746 4.58 35.75 26.40
N LEU A 747 3.51 36.30 25.84
CA LEU A 747 2.76 37.43 26.43
C LEU A 747 2.06 37.04 27.74
N VAL A 748 1.43 35.86 27.79
CA VAL A 748 0.83 35.34 29.03
C VAL A 748 1.89 35.12 30.10
N LYS A 749 3.06 34.57 29.74
CA LYS A 749 4.18 34.40 30.69
C LYS A 749 4.69 35.73 31.23
N ALA A 750 4.65 36.80 30.43
CA ALA A 750 5.00 38.17 30.78
C ALA A 750 3.85 38.99 31.38
N ASP A 751 2.75 38.34 31.80
CA ASP A 751 1.58 38.93 32.45
C ASP A 751 0.77 39.94 31.59
N LYS A 752 0.92 39.88 30.27
CA LYS A 752 0.18 40.72 29.32
C LYS A 752 -1.02 39.97 28.72
N VAL A 753 -1.91 39.48 29.58
CA VAL A 753 -3.02 38.61 29.19
C VAL A 753 -3.96 39.27 28.17
N LYS A 754 -4.31 40.55 28.35
CA LYS A 754 -5.22 41.29 27.43
C LYS A 754 -4.68 41.31 26.00
N THR A 755 -3.41 41.67 25.83
CA THR A 755 -2.77 41.69 24.51
C THR A 755 -2.72 40.31 23.85
N ALA A 756 -2.62 39.23 24.64
CA ALA A 756 -2.65 37.87 24.12
C ALA A 756 -4.03 37.49 23.56
N PHE A 757 -5.12 37.98 24.18
CA PHE A 757 -6.46 37.84 23.62
C PHE A 757 -6.61 38.63 22.31
N ASP A 758 -6.19 39.89 22.31
CA ASP A 758 -6.30 40.78 21.14
C ASP A 758 -5.57 40.17 19.92
N ILE A 759 -4.39 39.59 20.12
CA ILE A 759 -3.62 38.97 19.04
C ILE A 759 -4.32 37.72 18.48
N ILE A 760 -4.90 36.86 19.32
CA ILE A 760 -5.60 35.66 18.84
C ILE A 760 -6.91 36.04 18.14
N GLU A 761 -7.57 37.11 18.59
CA GLU A 761 -8.81 37.61 18.00
C GLU A 761 -8.58 38.27 16.64
N ASN A 762 -7.54 39.09 16.52
CA ASN A 762 -7.26 39.90 15.34
C ASN A 762 -6.58 39.12 14.20
N PHE A 763 -5.85 38.04 14.50
CA PHE A 763 -5.13 37.29 13.46
C PHE A 763 -5.91 36.06 12.95
N PRO A 764 -6.08 35.91 11.61
CA PRO A 764 -6.77 34.76 11.05
C PRO A 764 -5.98 33.47 11.22
N ASN A 765 -6.69 32.37 11.49
CA ASN A 765 -6.09 31.04 11.50
C ASN A 765 -5.92 30.52 10.06
N VAL A 766 -4.67 30.38 9.64
CA VAL A 766 -4.26 30.00 8.28
C VAL A 766 -4.12 28.48 8.15
N ASN A 767 -3.87 27.81 9.28
CA ASN A 767 -3.59 26.37 9.35
C ASN A 767 -4.81 25.54 9.78
N ASN A 768 -6.02 25.86 9.28
CA ASN A 768 -7.28 25.17 9.62
C ASN A 768 -7.25 23.63 9.44
N LYS A 769 -6.26 23.08 8.72
CA LYS A 769 -6.10 21.62 8.49
C LYS A 769 -5.22 20.90 9.52
N LYS A 770 -4.40 21.62 10.31
CA LYS A 770 -3.49 21.00 11.30
C LYS A 770 -4.03 21.29 12.71
N ASN A 771 -4.47 20.27 13.43
CA ASN A 771 -4.88 20.41 14.81
C ASN A 771 -3.69 20.82 15.69
N MET A 772 -3.73 22.05 16.24
CA MET A 772 -2.66 22.61 17.08
C MET A 772 -2.92 22.40 18.59
N SER A 773 -3.69 21.37 18.95
CA SER A 773 -4.09 21.03 20.32
C SER A 773 -2.97 21.12 21.36
N ARG A 774 -1.75 20.64 21.05
CA ARG A 774 -0.60 20.72 21.96
C ARG A 774 -0.13 22.14 22.27
N SER A 775 -0.13 23.03 21.27
CA SER A 775 0.24 24.44 21.48
C SER A 775 -0.86 25.19 22.22
N CYS A 776 -2.12 24.92 21.90
CA CYS A 776 -3.29 25.44 22.63
C CYS A 776 -3.27 24.98 24.09
N ALA A 777 -2.99 23.71 24.36
CA ALA A 777 -2.85 23.17 25.71
C ALA A 777 -1.69 23.84 26.47
N LYS A 778 -0.57 24.16 25.82
CA LYS A 778 0.53 24.92 26.45
C LYS A 778 0.12 26.35 26.82
N LEU A 779 -0.65 27.03 25.99
CA LEU A 779 -1.19 28.36 26.29
C LEU A 779 -2.18 28.31 27.46
N LEU A 780 -3.09 27.35 27.44
CA LEU A 780 -4.06 27.15 28.52
C LEU A 780 -3.38 26.75 29.83
N ASN A 781 -2.34 25.91 29.77
CA ASN A 781 -1.51 25.60 30.94
C ASN A 781 -0.77 26.84 31.48
N ALA A 782 -0.24 27.69 30.61
CA ALA A 782 0.43 28.93 31.04
C ALA A 782 -0.55 29.90 31.73
N LEU A 783 -1.82 29.95 31.31
CA LEU A 783 -2.88 30.69 31.98
C LEU A 783 -3.30 30.03 33.31
N ALA A 784 -3.36 28.71 33.32
CA ALA A 784 -3.70 27.90 34.48
C ALA A 784 -2.67 28.00 35.61
N GLU A 785 -1.38 28.01 35.28
CA GLU A 785 -0.27 28.18 36.23
C GLU A 785 -0.27 29.55 36.93
N ARG A 786 -0.96 30.55 36.34
CA ARG A 786 -1.14 31.89 36.90
C ARG A 786 -2.50 32.08 37.60
N GLU A 787 -3.23 30.97 37.83
CA GLU A 787 -4.54 30.92 38.52
C GLU A 787 -5.69 31.70 37.85
N TYR A 788 -5.58 32.05 36.56
CA TYR A 788 -6.66 32.72 35.84
C TYR A 788 -7.74 31.74 35.36
N HIS A 789 -8.55 31.20 36.28
CA HIS A 789 -9.57 30.20 35.97
C HIS A 789 -10.57 30.68 34.89
N GLU A 790 -11.13 31.88 35.04
CA GLU A 790 -12.08 32.45 34.08
C GLU A 790 -11.44 32.84 32.74
N ASN A 791 -10.22 33.36 32.74
CA ASN A 791 -9.52 33.67 31.49
C ASN A 791 -9.13 32.39 30.73
N THR A 792 -8.84 31.29 31.44
CA THR A 792 -8.57 29.98 30.82
C THR A 792 -9.81 29.45 30.11
N LYS A 793 -11.00 29.57 30.71
CA LYS A 793 -12.29 29.24 30.05
C LYS A 793 -12.56 30.11 28.83
N ARG A 794 -12.43 31.43 28.96
CA ARG A 794 -12.66 32.38 27.85
C ARG A 794 -11.70 32.15 26.70
N MET A 795 -10.42 31.90 26.99
CA MET A 795 -9.41 31.61 25.97
C MET A 795 -9.70 30.28 25.26
N LEU A 796 -10.16 29.26 25.97
CA LEU A 796 -10.57 27.99 25.36
C LEU A 796 -11.71 28.22 24.34
N HIS A 797 -12.75 28.95 24.73
CA HIS A 797 -13.85 29.29 23.81
C HIS A 797 -13.37 30.08 22.59
N LEU A 798 -12.48 31.05 22.78
CA LEU A 798 -11.88 31.83 21.69
C LEU A 798 -11.10 30.93 20.70
N LEU A 799 -10.27 30.02 21.21
CA LEU A 799 -9.46 29.10 20.41
C LEU A 799 -10.33 28.12 19.60
N LEU A 800 -11.44 27.66 20.17
CA LEU A 800 -12.42 26.80 19.49
C LEU A 800 -13.19 27.55 18.40
N ASN A 801 -13.67 28.76 18.70
CA ASN A 801 -14.39 29.60 17.74
C ASN A 801 -13.53 29.94 16.51
N LYS A 802 -12.23 30.20 16.73
CA LYS A 802 -11.25 30.46 15.67
C LYS A 802 -10.64 29.19 15.05
N ARG A 803 -11.12 27.99 15.42
CA ARG A 803 -10.72 26.67 14.90
C ARG A 803 -9.22 26.34 15.05
N TYR A 804 -8.56 26.81 16.11
CA TYR A 804 -7.13 26.51 16.36
C TYR A 804 -6.89 25.05 16.79
N CYS A 805 -7.86 24.44 17.47
CA CYS A 805 -7.77 23.07 17.96
C CYS A 805 -9.14 22.39 17.96
N ASP A 806 -9.13 21.07 17.76
CA ASP A 806 -10.32 20.25 18.01
C ASP A 806 -10.46 19.96 19.51
N MET A 807 -11.69 19.72 19.94
CA MET A 807 -11.99 19.35 21.31
C MET A 807 -11.32 18.02 21.66
N THR A 808 -10.20 18.06 22.39
CA THR A 808 -9.40 16.89 22.78
C THR A 808 -9.22 16.87 24.29
N VAL A 809 -9.01 15.67 24.85
CA VAL A 809 -8.81 15.51 26.30
C VAL A 809 -7.64 16.38 26.78
N GLU A 810 -6.55 16.48 26.01
CA GLU A 810 -5.36 17.29 26.34
C GLU A 810 -5.64 18.79 26.51
N VAL A 811 -6.56 19.35 25.72
CA VAL A 811 -6.93 20.78 25.76
C VAL A 811 -7.84 21.09 26.96
N LEU A 812 -8.60 20.11 27.43
CA LEU A 812 -9.49 20.22 28.58
C LEU A 812 -8.79 19.98 29.93
N ARG A 813 -7.64 19.27 29.94
CA ARG A 813 -6.84 19.01 31.17
C ARG A 813 -6.59 20.24 32.04
N PRO A 814 -6.17 21.41 31.50
CA PRO A 814 -5.83 22.57 32.32
C PRO A 814 -7.00 23.09 33.16
N LEU A 815 -8.26 22.89 32.72
CA LEU A 815 -9.46 23.34 33.44
C LEU A 815 -9.68 22.58 34.76
N ILE A 816 -9.32 21.30 34.80
CA ILE A 816 -9.50 20.41 35.95
C ILE A 816 -8.23 20.39 36.81
N ALA A 817 -7.06 20.58 36.19
CA ALA A 817 -5.78 20.66 36.90
C ALA A 817 -5.71 21.84 37.89
N ILE A 818 -6.38 22.98 37.60
CA ILE A 818 -6.41 24.14 38.51
C ILE A 818 -7.15 23.80 39.82
N PRO A 819 -8.43 23.38 39.82
CA PRO A 819 -9.12 22.94 41.02
C PRO A 819 -8.38 21.86 41.82
N LEU A 820 -7.77 20.88 41.13
CA LEU A 820 -7.00 19.81 41.79
C LEU A 820 -5.75 20.33 42.51
N LYS A 821 -5.00 21.27 41.91
CA LYS A 821 -3.85 21.91 42.56
C LYS A 821 -4.26 22.77 43.76
N GLN A 822 -5.45 23.36 43.71
CA GLN A 822 -6.03 24.14 44.80
C GLN A 822 -6.70 23.27 45.88
N ASN A 823 -6.64 21.93 45.77
CA ASN A 823 -7.37 20.96 46.62
C ASN A 823 -8.88 21.22 46.69
N ASN A 824 -9.46 21.93 45.73
CA ASN A 824 -10.90 22.17 45.65
C ASN A 824 -11.57 21.05 44.83
N ILE A 825 -11.77 19.92 45.50
CA ILE A 825 -12.31 18.69 44.89
C ILE A 825 -13.76 18.85 44.40
N PRO A 826 -14.69 19.53 45.12
CA PRO A 826 -16.04 19.77 44.62
C PRO A 826 -16.04 20.52 43.28
N LEU A 827 -15.25 21.59 43.16
CA LEU A 827 -15.12 22.33 41.90
C LEU A 827 -14.49 21.49 40.79
N ALA A 828 -13.57 20.56 41.12
CA ALA A 828 -13.00 19.62 40.16
C ALA A 828 -14.05 18.64 39.61
N VAL A 829 -14.93 18.13 40.49
CA VAL A 829 -16.02 17.23 40.10
C VAL A 829 -17.07 17.97 39.27
N ASP A 830 -17.48 19.18 39.66
CA ASP A 830 -18.42 20.01 38.90
C ASP A 830 -17.89 20.38 37.51
N THR A 831 -16.61 20.74 37.41
CA THR A 831 -15.97 21.04 36.12
C THR A 831 -15.85 19.79 35.25
N LEU A 832 -15.60 18.62 35.83
CA LEU A 832 -15.57 17.32 35.14
C LEU A 832 -16.97 16.90 34.67
N ALA A 833 -18.00 17.08 35.48
CA ALA A 833 -19.41 16.85 35.10
C ALA A 833 -19.85 17.78 33.97
N ASN A 834 -19.45 19.06 34.00
CA ASN A 834 -19.68 19.99 32.92
C ASN A 834 -18.96 19.59 31.62
N CYS A 835 -17.73 19.07 31.72
CA CYS A 835 -17.00 18.53 30.55
C CYS A 835 -17.69 17.30 29.97
N MET A 836 -18.22 16.41 30.80
CA MET A 836 -19.01 15.25 30.36
C MET A 836 -20.27 15.69 29.62
N ARG A 837 -21.05 16.61 30.21
CA ARG A 837 -22.32 17.08 29.64
C ARG A 837 -22.13 17.82 28.32
N LEU A 838 -21.15 18.71 28.23
CA LEU A 838 -20.93 19.55 27.05
C LEU A 838 -20.12 18.85 25.95
N TYR A 839 -19.18 17.96 26.31
CA TYR A 839 -18.18 17.45 25.37
C TYR A 839 -18.03 15.92 25.35
N GLN A 840 -18.76 15.17 26.18
CA GLN A 840 -18.69 13.71 26.30
C GLN A 840 -17.25 13.17 26.53
N LYS A 841 -16.43 13.94 27.25
CA LYS A 841 -15.02 13.60 27.54
C LYS A 841 -14.71 13.84 29.02
N LEU A 842 -13.90 12.97 29.61
CA LEU A 842 -13.52 13.00 31.04
C LEU A 842 -11.99 13.21 31.20
N PRO A 843 -11.50 14.46 31.21
CA PRO A 843 -10.08 14.75 31.40
C PRO A 843 -9.66 14.53 32.85
N LEU A 844 -8.45 13.99 33.05
CA LEU A 844 -7.84 13.77 34.39
C LEU A 844 -8.72 12.95 35.37
N VAL A 845 -9.66 12.15 34.87
CA VAL A 845 -10.62 11.44 35.73
C VAL A 845 -9.93 10.52 36.75
N LEU A 846 -8.82 9.86 36.38
CA LEU A 846 -8.03 9.05 37.29
C LEU A 846 -7.43 9.89 38.44
N GLU A 847 -6.97 11.11 38.16
CA GLU A 847 -6.36 11.98 39.17
C GLU A 847 -7.44 12.50 40.13
N VAL A 848 -8.59 12.94 39.62
CA VAL A 848 -9.77 13.33 40.42
C VAL A 848 -10.24 12.16 41.28
N PHE A 849 -10.34 10.96 40.69
CA PHE A 849 -10.80 9.76 41.37
C PHE A 849 -9.81 9.29 42.45
N THR A 850 -8.50 9.36 42.19
CA THR A 850 -7.47 9.09 43.21
C THR A 850 -7.48 10.12 44.34
N ALA A 851 -7.75 11.40 44.05
CA ALA A 851 -7.84 12.44 45.06
C ALA A 851 -9.06 12.23 45.97
N LEU A 852 -10.21 11.88 45.40
CA LEU A 852 -11.43 11.52 46.14
C LEU A 852 -11.22 10.29 47.04
N LEU A 853 -10.59 9.23 46.52
CA LEU A 853 -10.31 8.02 47.28
C LEU A 853 -9.28 8.23 48.40
N ARG A 854 -8.37 9.20 48.25
CA ARG A 854 -7.43 9.61 49.31
C ARG A 854 -8.14 10.41 50.42
N GLU A 855 -9.07 11.28 50.06
CA GLU A 855 -9.85 12.11 51.02
C GLU A 855 -10.92 11.30 51.77
N ARG A 856 -11.35 10.15 51.24
CA ARG A 856 -12.20 9.18 51.95
C ARG A 856 -11.62 8.76 53.30
N ASP A 857 -10.28 8.71 53.42
CA ASP A 857 -9.60 8.32 54.66
C ASP A 857 -9.18 9.53 55.52
N GLY A 858 -9.23 10.76 54.96
CA GLY A 858 -8.63 11.96 55.54
C GLY A 858 -9.57 12.91 56.30
N SER A 859 -10.86 12.56 56.44
CA SER A 859 -11.88 13.25 57.25
C SER A 859 -11.99 14.78 57.06
N ARG A 860 -11.94 15.29 55.81
CA ARG A 860 -12.09 16.75 55.53
C ARG A 860 -13.27 17.15 54.64
N LEU A 861 -13.88 16.23 53.90
CA LEU A 861 -15.02 16.52 53.01
C LEU A 861 -16.27 15.74 53.46
N GLU A 862 -17.38 16.44 53.64
CA GLU A 862 -18.70 15.82 53.79
C GLU A 862 -19.18 15.31 52.42
N ASN A 863 -19.80 14.13 52.36
CA ASN A 863 -20.35 13.50 51.14
C ASN A 863 -19.34 12.97 50.11
N VAL A 864 -18.09 12.64 50.49
CA VAL A 864 -17.07 12.06 49.58
C VAL A 864 -17.56 10.81 48.85
N ASN A 865 -18.30 9.93 49.51
CA ASN A 865 -18.86 8.72 48.89
C ASN A 865 -19.82 9.04 47.75
N LYS A 866 -20.63 10.11 47.89
CA LYS A 866 -21.53 10.57 46.83
C LYS A 866 -20.73 11.05 45.61
N TYR A 867 -19.66 11.81 45.82
CA TYR A 867 -18.79 12.26 44.73
C TYR A 867 -18.02 11.10 44.06
N ILE A 868 -17.63 10.07 44.82
CA ILE A 868 -17.03 8.84 44.26
C ILE A 868 -18.05 8.12 43.37
N GLU A 869 -19.30 7.95 43.84
CA GLU A 869 -20.37 7.35 43.04
C GLU A 869 -20.68 8.17 41.80
N GLU A 870 -20.75 9.50 41.92
CA GLU A 870 -20.97 10.39 40.78
C GLU A 870 -19.85 10.25 39.74
N VAL A 871 -18.57 10.29 40.13
CA VAL A 871 -17.45 10.12 39.20
C VAL A 871 -17.39 8.71 38.60
N TYR A 872 -17.71 7.69 39.39
CA TYR A 872 -17.81 6.31 38.91
C TYR A 872 -18.92 6.15 37.86
N ASN A 873 -20.11 6.67 38.15
CA ASN A 873 -21.25 6.67 37.22
C ASN A 873 -20.96 7.48 35.96
N MET A 874 -20.26 8.61 36.07
CA MET A 874 -19.80 9.37 34.91
C MET A 874 -18.85 8.56 34.02
N MET A 875 -17.90 7.81 34.60
CA MET A 875 -17.01 6.91 33.84
C MET A 875 -17.77 5.73 33.22
N ALA A 876 -18.68 5.11 33.97
CA ALA A 876 -19.48 3.99 33.52
C ALA A 876 -20.39 4.37 32.33
N ASN A 877 -21.01 5.55 32.41
CA ASN A 877 -21.90 6.08 31.37
C ASN A 877 -21.14 6.56 30.11
N THR A 878 -19.92 7.09 30.26
CA THR A 878 -19.15 7.65 29.14
C THR A 878 -18.32 6.59 28.41
N TYR A 879 -17.76 5.61 29.12
CA TYR A 879 -16.88 4.59 28.57
C TYR A 879 -17.48 3.19 28.65
N SER A 880 -17.45 2.57 29.83
CA SER A 880 -18.17 1.34 30.17
C SER A 880 -18.02 1.05 31.67
N VAL A 881 -18.85 0.15 32.20
CA VAL A 881 -18.76 -0.30 33.60
C VAL A 881 -17.39 -0.96 33.85
N GLU A 882 -16.89 -1.77 32.92
CA GLU A 882 -15.58 -2.41 33.04
C GLU A 882 -14.43 -1.40 32.96
N ALA A 883 -14.57 -0.31 32.20
CA ALA A 883 -13.60 0.76 32.16
C ALA A 883 -13.55 1.53 33.49
N ALA A 884 -14.71 1.80 34.11
CA ALA A 884 -14.80 2.38 35.45
C ALA A 884 -14.16 1.45 36.49
N ASN A 885 -14.39 0.13 36.40
CA ASN A 885 -13.76 -0.88 37.26
C ASN A 885 -12.23 -0.89 37.08
N THR A 886 -11.74 -0.80 35.84
CA THR A 886 -10.28 -0.73 35.60
C THR A 886 -9.66 0.53 36.22
N ALA A 887 -10.34 1.68 36.12
CA ALA A 887 -9.90 2.94 36.71
C ALA A 887 -9.88 2.89 38.24
N LEU A 888 -10.87 2.24 38.86
CA LEU A 888 -10.95 2.00 40.30
C LEU A 888 -9.81 1.12 40.80
N VAL A 889 -9.53 0.01 40.11
CA VAL A 889 -8.40 -0.88 40.45
C VAL A 889 -7.06 -0.14 40.35
N ILE A 890 -6.88 0.67 39.30
CA ILE A 890 -5.66 1.48 39.12
C ILE A 890 -5.52 2.54 40.23
N ALA A 891 -6.61 3.21 40.61
CA ALA A 891 -6.60 4.22 41.66
C ALA A 891 -6.30 3.62 43.04
N LEU A 892 -6.91 2.47 43.37
CA LEU A 892 -6.65 1.74 44.61
C LEU A 892 -5.22 1.18 44.66
N ALA A 893 -4.68 0.72 43.53
CA ALA A 893 -3.29 0.29 43.43
C ALA A 893 -2.30 1.44 43.67
N ASN A 894 -2.60 2.64 43.18
CA ASN A 894 -1.80 3.84 43.44
C ASN A 894 -1.88 4.29 44.91
N LEU A 895 -2.92 3.89 45.65
CA LEU A 895 -3.13 4.18 47.08
C LEU A 895 -2.71 3.01 48.00
N GLU A 896 -2.17 1.92 47.45
CA GLU A 896 -1.67 0.74 48.19
C GLU A 896 -2.73 0.00 49.04
N LYS A 897 -4.02 0.13 48.72
CA LYS A 897 -5.14 -0.55 49.43
C LYS A 897 -5.37 -1.98 48.93
N MET A 898 -4.65 -2.96 49.49
CA MET A 898 -4.64 -4.35 48.99
C MET A 898 -5.97 -5.10 49.18
N GLU A 899 -6.65 -4.95 50.32
CA GLU A 899 -7.87 -5.71 50.63
C GLU A 899 -9.07 -5.31 49.75
N GLU A 900 -9.27 -4.01 49.54
CA GLU A 900 -10.30 -3.49 48.63
C GLU A 900 -9.99 -3.86 47.16
N LEU A 901 -8.70 -3.92 46.81
CA LEU A 901 -8.27 -4.27 45.46
C LEU A 901 -8.45 -5.77 45.15
N GLN A 902 -8.20 -6.65 46.13
CA GLN A 902 -8.45 -8.10 46.00
C GLN A 902 -9.95 -8.42 45.87
N SER A 903 -10.82 -7.79 46.67
CA SER A 903 -12.27 -8.02 46.60
C SER A 903 -12.88 -7.62 45.26
N ILE A 904 -12.46 -6.47 44.71
CA ILE A 904 -12.93 -5.99 43.39
C ILE A 904 -12.43 -6.90 42.26
N LEU A 905 -11.17 -7.35 42.31
CA LEU A 905 -10.58 -8.26 41.32
C LEU A 905 -11.24 -9.64 41.28
N GLN A 906 -11.77 -10.11 42.42
CA GLN A 906 -12.49 -11.38 42.51
C GLN A 906 -13.92 -11.28 41.97
N GLN A 907 -14.58 -10.13 42.15
CA GLN A 907 -16.01 -9.97 41.84
C GLN A 907 -16.29 -9.41 40.44
N GLN A 908 -15.39 -8.60 39.86
CA GLN A 908 -15.70 -7.80 38.66
C GLN A 908 -14.77 -8.11 37.48
N ARG A 909 -15.30 -8.07 36.24
CA ARG A 909 -14.52 -8.26 35.00
C ARG A 909 -13.80 -6.97 34.61
N ILE A 910 -12.54 -7.11 34.15
CA ILE A 910 -11.62 -6.01 33.81
C ILE A 910 -11.21 -6.12 32.34
N ILE A 911 -11.18 -4.99 31.63
CA ILE A 911 -10.69 -4.92 30.24
C ILE A 911 -9.16 -4.77 30.22
N MET A 912 -8.47 -5.81 29.75
CA MET A 912 -7.00 -5.86 29.67
C MET A 912 -6.42 -4.74 28.78
N ASN A 913 -7.11 -4.33 27.71
CA ASN A 913 -6.63 -3.29 26.79
C ASN A 913 -6.51 -1.89 27.45
N ASN A 914 -7.41 -1.57 28.39
CA ASN A 914 -7.36 -0.28 29.11
C ASN A 914 -6.24 -0.28 30.15
N LEU A 915 -6.04 -1.42 30.82
CA LEU A 915 -4.88 -1.69 31.67
C LEU A 915 -3.58 -1.49 30.87
N MET A 916 -3.50 -2.01 29.63
CA MET A 916 -2.38 -1.85 28.71
C MET A 916 -2.10 -0.41 28.28
N HIS A 917 -3.14 0.38 28.02
CA HIS A 917 -2.97 1.80 27.71
C HIS A 917 -2.41 2.57 28.92
N TYR A 918 -2.87 2.24 30.13
CA TYR A 918 -2.29 2.80 31.36
C TYR A 918 -0.85 2.30 31.58
N PHE A 919 -0.53 1.03 31.30
CA PHE A 919 0.82 0.48 31.40
C PHE A 919 1.84 1.22 30.53
N ASN A 920 1.48 1.51 29.28
CA ASN A 920 2.35 2.27 28.38
C ASN A 920 2.57 3.72 28.84
N PHE A 921 1.62 4.30 29.59
CA PHE A 921 1.73 5.64 30.16
C PHE A 921 2.56 5.63 31.46
N ALA A 922 2.30 4.68 32.36
CA ALA A 922 3.03 4.49 33.62
C ALA A 922 4.51 4.13 33.40
N GLN A 923 4.84 3.40 32.32
CA GLN A 923 6.21 3.15 31.88
C GLN A 923 7.02 4.43 31.60
N LYS A 924 6.36 5.55 31.24
CA LYS A 924 7.01 6.84 31.00
C LYS A 924 7.16 7.70 32.26
N SER A 925 6.37 7.45 33.30
CA SER A 925 6.36 8.20 34.56
C SER A 925 7.07 7.49 35.73
N ASN A 926 7.72 6.35 35.48
CA ASN A 926 8.52 5.57 36.44
C ASN A 926 7.74 5.01 37.64
N ASN A 927 6.42 4.88 37.55
CA ASN A 927 5.56 4.46 38.66
C ASN A 927 5.38 2.92 38.69
N VAL A 928 6.44 2.18 39.04
CA VAL A 928 6.49 0.70 38.98
C VAL A 928 5.79 0.04 40.18
N LYS A 929 5.61 0.76 41.29
CA LYS A 929 5.04 0.21 42.54
C LYS A 929 3.58 -0.21 42.41
N SER A 930 2.73 0.60 41.78
CA SER A 930 1.31 0.24 41.60
C SER A 930 1.12 -0.99 40.71
N LEU A 931 2.05 -1.25 39.79
CA LEU A 931 2.05 -2.44 38.93
C LEU A 931 2.35 -3.73 39.70
N LEU A 932 3.34 -3.68 40.60
CA LEU A 932 3.67 -4.79 41.49
C LEU A 932 2.54 -5.11 42.46
N MET A 933 1.80 -4.10 42.91
CA MET A 933 0.63 -4.30 43.79
C MET A 933 -0.53 -5.00 43.06
N ILE A 934 -0.83 -4.59 41.82
CA ILE A 934 -1.85 -5.28 41.00
C ILE A 934 -1.45 -6.73 40.74
N LEU A 935 -0.16 -7.00 40.50
CA LEU A 935 0.33 -8.38 40.29
C LEU A 935 0.27 -9.23 41.56
N LYS A 936 0.57 -8.66 42.73
CA LYS A 936 0.43 -9.35 44.01
C LYS A 936 -1.03 -9.68 44.32
N ALA A 937 -1.95 -8.78 44.05
CA ALA A 937 -3.36 -8.99 44.34
C ALA A 937 -4.11 -9.88 43.32
N THR A 938 -3.49 -10.17 42.17
CA THR A 938 -4.05 -11.09 41.15
C THR A 938 -3.67 -12.54 41.38
N GLN A 939 -2.89 -12.88 42.41
CA GLN A 939 -2.46 -14.26 42.70
C GLN A 939 -3.65 -15.22 42.96
N ASP A 940 -4.80 -14.70 43.38
CA ASP A 940 -5.99 -15.48 43.76
C ASP A 940 -7.20 -15.28 42.83
N SER A 941 -7.05 -14.72 41.62
CA SER A 941 -8.19 -14.42 40.72
C SER A 941 -8.06 -15.05 39.32
N ASN A 942 -9.15 -15.70 38.86
CA ASN A 942 -9.24 -16.38 37.55
C ASN A 942 -9.45 -15.44 36.35
N ASN A 943 -9.69 -14.15 36.59
CA ASN A 943 -10.17 -13.22 35.56
C ASN A 943 -9.06 -12.40 34.86
N VAL A 944 -7.79 -12.57 35.25
CA VAL A 944 -6.67 -11.78 34.72
C VAL A 944 -5.54 -12.69 34.21
N ASN A 945 -5.06 -12.44 32.98
CA ASN A 945 -4.02 -13.25 32.36
C ASN A 945 -2.63 -12.96 32.96
N GLN A 946 -2.28 -13.67 34.04
CA GLN A 946 -1.06 -13.47 34.83
C GLN A 946 0.24 -13.62 34.02
N ILE A 947 0.27 -14.55 33.06
CA ILE A 947 1.44 -14.81 32.21
C ILE A 947 1.81 -13.55 31.41
N PHE A 948 0.80 -12.88 30.87
CA PHE A 948 0.97 -11.68 30.05
C PHE A 948 1.43 -10.45 30.87
N LEU A 949 1.00 -10.33 32.13
CA LEU A 949 1.49 -9.30 33.07
C LEU A 949 2.96 -9.53 33.47
N CYS A 950 3.35 -10.78 33.68
CA CYS A 950 4.73 -11.15 33.97
C CYS A 950 5.67 -10.85 32.79
N ASP A 951 5.26 -11.19 31.56
CA ASP A 951 6.05 -10.93 30.34
C ASP A 951 6.26 -9.44 30.08
N THR A 952 5.25 -8.61 30.33
CA THR A 952 5.34 -7.15 30.15
C THR A 952 6.22 -6.47 31.20
N LEU A 953 6.22 -6.96 32.45
CA LEU A 953 7.17 -6.52 33.49
C LEU A 953 8.61 -6.95 33.17
N LEU A 954 8.81 -8.18 32.67
CA LEU A 954 10.12 -8.67 32.20
C LEU A 954 10.66 -7.80 31.05
N ALA A 955 9.80 -7.42 30.10
CA ALA A 955 10.17 -6.51 29.02
C ALA A 955 10.60 -5.13 29.53
N TYR A 956 9.96 -4.60 30.59
CA TYR A 956 10.36 -3.34 31.23
C TYR A 956 11.75 -3.43 31.89
N TYR A 957 11.99 -4.45 32.72
CA TYR A 957 13.29 -4.62 33.38
C TYR A 957 14.42 -4.92 32.38
N SER A 958 14.14 -5.62 31.28
CA SER A 958 15.12 -5.88 30.20
C SER A 958 15.69 -4.60 29.56
N LYS A 959 14.91 -3.50 29.55
CA LYS A 959 15.31 -2.21 28.99
C LYS A 959 16.32 -1.43 29.85
N TYR A 960 16.39 -1.73 31.15
CA TYR A 960 17.34 -1.14 32.10
C TYR A 960 18.59 -2.00 32.32
N ILE A 961 18.58 -3.25 31.87
CA ILE A 961 19.73 -4.18 31.86
C ILE A 961 20.87 -3.86 30.84
N PRO A 962 20.76 -2.98 29.83
CA PRO A 962 21.86 -2.75 28.88
C PRO A 962 23.14 -2.12 29.47
N TYR A 963 23.13 -1.67 30.74
CA TYR A 963 24.27 -0.96 31.33
C TYR A 963 25.30 -1.82 32.08
N ILE A 964 25.19 -3.16 32.06
CA ILE A 964 26.19 -4.07 32.68
C ILE A 964 26.96 -4.87 31.62
N TYR A 965 27.19 -4.27 30.45
CA TYR A 965 28.03 -4.87 29.40
C TYR A 965 29.08 -3.90 28.86
N ILE A 966 29.74 -3.13 29.73
CA ILE A 966 31.09 -2.57 29.53
C ILE A 966 31.65 -2.30 30.94
N TYR A 967 32.44 -3.21 31.49
CA TYR A 967 33.72 -2.92 32.16
C TYR A 967 34.40 -4.24 32.55
N THR A 968 35.70 -4.25 32.32
CA THR A 968 36.61 -5.36 32.07
C THR A 968 37.07 -6.13 33.31
N HIS A 969 37.51 -7.36 33.07
CA HIS A 969 38.62 -8.08 33.70
C HIS A 969 39.18 -7.52 35.02
N THR A 970 38.97 -8.27 36.10
CA THR A 970 39.96 -8.78 37.08
C THR A 970 39.30 -8.97 38.46
N HIS A 971 39.75 -10.00 39.19
CA HIS A 971 39.37 -10.41 40.54
C HIS A 971 38.17 -11.37 40.76
N THR A 972 38.56 -12.54 41.26
CA THR A 972 37.87 -13.79 41.56
C THR A 972 36.97 -13.76 42.81
N HIS A 973 36.10 -12.76 42.97
CA HIS A 973 35.17 -12.72 44.11
C HIS A 973 33.66 -12.64 43.80
N VAL A 974 33.24 -12.73 42.53
CA VAL A 974 31.79 -12.61 42.16
C VAL A 974 31.13 -13.96 41.81
N VAL A 975 31.76 -15.10 42.06
CA VAL A 975 31.16 -16.42 41.77
C VAL A 975 30.07 -16.82 42.80
N LYS A 976 29.92 -16.13 43.94
CA LYS A 976 28.89 -16.44 44.94
C LYS A 976 27.51 -15.80 44.69
N TYR A 977 27.39 -14.76 43.86
CA TYR A 977 26.10 -14.07 43.63
C TYR A 977 25.36 -14.50 42.35
N ILE A 978 26.04 -15.21 41.45
CA ILE A 978 25.43 -15.77 40.22
C ILE A 978 24.82 -17.17 40.50
N HIS A 979 25.14 -17.78 41.64
CA HIS A 979 24.65 -19.11 42.01
C HIS A 979 23.27 -19.13 42.71
N THR A 980 22.76 -17.97 43.16
CA THR A 980 21.45 -17.85 43.82
C THR A 980 20.30 -17.59 42.84
N THR A 981 20.53 -16.86 41.75
CA THR A 981 19.50 -16.61 40.72
C THR A 981 19.22 -17.82 39.83
N TYR A 982 20.19 -18.71 39.63
CA TYR A 982 19.97 -19.97 38.90
C TYR A 982 19.18 -21.02 39.70
N LYS A 983 19.10 -20.90 41.03
CA LYS A 983 18.28 -21.81 41.87
C LYS A 983 16.79 -21.52 41.80
N ILE A 984 16.38 -20.26 41.61
CA ILE A 984 14.97 -19.88 41.47
C ILE A 984 14.39 -20.38 40.15
N HIS A 985 15.19 -20.38 39.07
CA HIS A 985 14.77 -20.92 37.78
C HIS A 985 14.59 -22.45 37.77
N ARG A 986 15.37 -23.19 38.58
CA ARG A 986 15.21 -24.65 38.69
C ARG A 986 14.06 -25.05 39.63
N TYR A 987 13.76 -24.26 40.66
CA TYR A 987 12.64 -24.55 41.58
C TYR A 987 11.26 -24.33 40.94
N LEU A 988 11.10 -23.31 40.08
CA LEU A 988 9.84 -23.03 39.38
C LEU A 988 9.52 -24.00 38.23
N ILE A 989 10.55 -24.57 37.60
CA ILE A 989 10.38 -25.60 36.55
C ILE A 989 10.17 -27.00 37.16
N LEU A 990 10.70 -27.26 38.37
CA LEU A 990 10.46 -28.53 39.09
C LEU A 990 9.08 -28.59 39.78
N LEU A 991 8.50 -27.45 40.19
CA LEU A 991 7.16 -27.41 40.80
C LEU A 991 6.01 -27.59 39.79
N THR A 992 6.22 -27.28 38.51
CA THR A 992 5.21 -27.49 37.45
C THR A 992 5.20 -28.91 36.89
N PHE A 993 6.22 -29.73 37.19
CA PHE A 993 6.32 -31.11 36.70
C PHE A 993 5.92 -32.19 37.73
N TYR A 994 5.58 -31.84 38.97
CA TYR A 994 5.25 -32.80 40.04
C TYR A 994 3.87 -32.65 40.72
N THR A 995 2.95 -31.85 40.17
CA THR A 995 1.56 -31.76 40.66
C THR A 995 0.54 -32.19 39.60
N ASN A 996 0.77 -33.35 39.01
CA ASN A 996 -0.26 -34.20 38.38
C ASN A 996 0.08 -35.67 38.66
N ARG A 997 0.04 -36.02 39.95
CA ARG A 997 -0.33 -37.34 40.49
C ARG A 997 -0.96 -37.13 41.85
#